data_AF-A0A4W4FPW4-F1
#
_entry.id   AF-A0A4W4FPW4-F1
#
_cell.length_a   1.000
_cell.length_b   1.000
_cell.length_c   1.000
_cell.angle_alpha   90.00
_cell.angle_beta   90.00
_cell.angle_gamma   90.00
#
_symmetry.space_group_name_H-M   'P 1'
#
loop_
_entity.id
_entity.type
_entity.pdbx_description
1 polymer ?
#
loop_
_entity_poly.entity_id
_entity_poly.type
_entity_poly.pdbx_seq_one_letter_code
_entity_poly.pdbx_strand_id
1 'polypeptide(L)'
;MFSFEGDFRRTPKVSLGGASRKEEKASLLHRTQEERRKREDERRRLKNAIIIQSYIRGFHERKRQHAIQRALFDRSVSQAQSLHSPALVDSATLRLLGRQLLFFYCHSEDTHRLIWLCQSVVKHHAQFVKLLAGPQGSTCVFQIKRLLGHCCRLLQQCADERVNVTVPMRMVEVFCWEKTYLPVLHDPGAATALTEQILHYMVQKGYYRSVYALVNHKLPSSLEYTDAPSVPLAHTLLQHTLKPLHFTYTSCPEGARQSVFSAFTEEFISPPFTEQVFDFFVPALADPRGVFPFEDFLWSLQATVASSALAQAHAPWLFYFVLSVGETSLGSLSDEGLLLYLKTLQTLLPLLPVTESRSTSEINSDSEDEDDTTIHSTHTQDEGRVSVQLITESCLQKLDSRQQTNALLALVWRDSASEDVFTMMASICHTLMVQHRMMVPRVRLLYSLAFNARFLRHLWHLITSMRTKMITGSLVSLLQLLSRGSSMSAEDSSRIIPLFYLFSSLFSHSLISIHDTEFFGDAMDGQRAPSMMPFSLAELVTLSRCLRDACLGIIKLAYPETKSEHREEYAAALRSVGVSPRSHAQQCIQAQQKRWVQLFKVITNLVKMLKARDIRRSFCPEGHWLSAEVNIRADKVPPLLTTNPTKTPATTALPTLLKHQQVLQHVFSLDILMINYIKQN
;
A
#
# COMPACT_ATOMS: atom_id res chain seq x y z
N MET A 1 -7.52 -57.02 43.78
CA MET A 1 -7.04 -58.10 42.90
C MET A 1 -7.82 -58.02 41.60
N PHE A 2 -7.21 -57.54 40.52
CA PHE A 2 -7.82 -57.58 39.19
C PHE A 2 -7.49 -58.93 38.56
N SER A 3 -8.51 -59.78 38.37
CA SER A 3 -8.34 -61.07 37.68
C SER A 3 -8.05 -60.81 36.21
N PHE A 4 -6.88 -61.24 35.75
CA PHE A 4 -6.45 -61.24 34.36
C PHE A 4 -6.80 -62.62 33.77
N GLU A 5 -8.09 -62.89 33.57
CA GLU A 5 -8.53 -64.06 32.81
C GLU A 5 -8.42 -63.74 31.32
N GLY A 6 -7.45 -64.37 30.67
CA GLY A 6 -7.00 -64.10 29.30
C GLY A 6 -7.94 -64.55 28.20
N ASP A 7 -9.18 -64.07 28.16
CA ASP A 7 -10.10 -64.26 27.02
C ASP A 7 -9.96 -63.11 26.01
N PHE A 8 -8.89 -63.16 25.20
CA PHE A 8 -8.58 -62.14 24.19
C PHE A 8 -9.33 -62.31 22.85
N ARG A 9 -10.20 -63.31 22.70
CA ARG A 9 -11.02 -63.52 21.48
C ARG A 9 -12.49 -63.65 21.83
N ARG A 10 -13.30 -62.66 21.42
CA ARG A 10 -14.77 -62.77 21.44
C ARG A 10 -15.18 -63.97 20.58
N THR A 11 -15.77 -64.99 21.20
CA THR A 11 -16.38 -66.10 20.48
C THR A 11 -17.51 -65.58 19.59
N PRO A 12 -17.72 -66.12 18.37
CA PRO A 12 -18.82 -65.70 17.51
C PRO A 12 -20.14 -65.96 18.24
N LYS A 13 -20.95 -64.92 18.46
CA LYS A 13 -22.35 -65.09 18.88
C LYS A 13 -23.12 -65.70 17.70
N VAL A 14 -23.19 -67.03 17.66
CA VAL A 14 -24.06 -67.77 16.77
C VAL A 14 -25.48 -67.66 17.34
N SER A 15 -26.34 -66.90 16.67
CA SER A 15 -27.76 -66.87 16.98
C SER A 15 -28.40 -68.18 16.53
N LEU A 16 -28.40 -69.19 17.41
CA LEU A 16 -29.16 -70.43 17.25
C LEU A 16 -30.66 -70.16 17.51
N GLY A 17 -31.28 -69.36 16.64
CA GLY A 17 -32.72 -69.12 16.63
C GLY A 17 -33.45 -70.30 16.00
N GLY A 18 -33.51 -71.43 16.71
CA GLY A 18 -34.24 -72.62 16.29
C GLY A 18 -35.64 -72.69 16.90
N ALA A 19 -36.64 -72.83 16.02
CA ALA A 19 -37.83 -73.68 16.19
C ALA A 19 -39.20 -73.15 16.70
N SER A 20 -39.53 -71.85 16.71
CA SER A 20 -40.94 -71.48 17.04
C SER A 20 -41.63 -70.31 16.34
N ARG A 21 -40.97 -69.49 15.52
CA ARG A 21 -41.66 -68.41 14.77
C ARG A 21 -41.16 -68.28 13.34
N LYS A 22 -42.06 -68.36 12.35
CA LYS A 22 -41.82 -67.91 10.96
C LYS A 22 -41.74 -66.38 10.97
N GLU A 23 -40.56 -65.84 11.23
CA GLU A 23 -40.29 -64.40 11.11
C GLU A 23 -40.20 -64.05 9.62
N GLU A 24 -40.81 -62.93 9.20
CA GLU A 24 -40.79 -62.48 7.81
C GLU A 24 -39.35 -62.11 7.40
N LYS A 25 -38.91 -62.56 6.22
CA LYS A 25 -37.52 -62.39 5.73
C LYS A 25 -37.05 -60.93 5.81
N ALA A 26 -37.95 -59.97 5.54
CA ALA A 26 -37.67 -58.55 5.63
C ALA A 26 -37.36 -58.10 7.08
N SER A 27 -38.13 -58.55 8.06
CA SER A 27 -37.92 -58.23 9.48
C SER A 27 -36.61 -58.79 10.03
N LEU A 28 -36.25 -60.02 9.64
CA LEU A 28 -34.99 -60.64 10.01
C LEU A 28 -33.78 -59.90 9.41
N LEU A 29 -33.88 -59.47 8.15
CA LEU A 29 -32.84 -58.66 7.49
C LEU A 29 -32.69 -57.29 8.17
N HIS A 30 -33.81 -56.61 8.46
CA HIS A 30 -33.80 -55.32 9.14
C HIS A 30 -33.15 -55.40 10.52
N ARG A 31 -33.55 -56.38 11.35
CA ARG A 31 -32.93 -56.62 12.67
C ARG A 31 -31.43 -56.90 12.56
N THR A 32 -31.02 -57.74 11.59
CA THR A 32 -29.61 -58.03 11.35
C THR A 32 -28.82 -56.77 10.96
N GLN A 33 -29.42 -55.92 10.13
CA GLN A 33 -28.83 -54.65 9.69
C GLN A 33 -28.72 -53.64 10.85
N GLU A 34 -29.76 -53.52 11.69
CA GLU A 34 -29.71 -52.67 12.89
C GLU A 34 -28.67 -53.16 13.90
N GLU A 35 -28.55 -54.46 14.13
CA GLU A 35 -27.51 -55.02 14.98
C GLU A 35 -26.11 -54.78 14.40
N ARG A 36 -25.93 -54.84 13.07
CA ARG A 36 -24.67 -54.45 12.42
C ARG A 36 -24.38 -52.97 12.63
N ARG A 37 -25.36 -52.09 12.42
CA ARG A 37 -25.25 -50.65 12.67
C ARG A 37 -24.85 -50.36 14.12
N LYS A 38 -25.50 -51.00 15.10
CA LYS A 38 -25.15 -50.87 16.53
C LYS A 38 -23.71 -51.31 16.82
N ARG A 39 -23.25 -52.42 16.25
CA ARG A 39 -21.85 -52.88 16.40
C ARG A 39 -20.87 -51.90 15.76
N GLU A 40 -21.20 -51.32 14.62
CA GLU A 40 -20.38 -50.29 13.96
C GLU A 40 -20.34 -49.00 14.77
N ASP A 41 -21.47 -48.55 15.31
CA ASP A 41 -21.57 -47.39 16.21
C ASP A 41 -20.76 -47.59 17.49
N GLU A 42 -20.84 -48.77 18.12
CA GLU A 42 -20.02 -49.13 19.29
C GLU A 42 -18.52 -49.16 18.95
N ARG A 43 -18.13 -49.74 17.81
CA ARG A 43 -16.73 -49.74 17.34
C ARG A 43 -16.25 -48.30 17.11
N ARG A 44 -17.08 -47.45 16.52
CA ARG A 44 -16.77 -46.03 16.28
C ARG A 44 -16.60 -45.29 17.61
N ARG A 45 -17.50 -45.51 18.57
CA ARG A 45 -17.43 -44.95 19.92
C ARG A 45 -16.15 -45.37 20.64
N LEU A 46 -15.80 -46.66 20.59
CA LEU A 46 -14.58 -47.19 21.20
C LEU A 46 -13.33 -46.61 20.54
N LYS A 47 -13.28 -46.55 19.20
CA LYS A 47 -12.18 -45.94 18.46
C LYS A 47 -11.98 -44.48 18.87
N ASN A 48 -13.07 -43.70 18.94
CA ASN A 48 -13.01 -42.31 19.36
C ASN A 48 -12.54 -42.18 20.82
N ALA A 49 -13.00 -43.04 21.73
CA ALA A 49 -12.55 -43.07 23.12
C ALA A 49 -11.03 -43.34 23.21
N ILE A 50 -10.50 -44.28 22.43
CA ILE A 50 -9.06 -44.58 22.38
C ILE A 50 -8.25 -43.37 21.91
N ILE A 51 -8.74 -42.64 20.89
CA ILE A 51 -8.07 -41.43 20.38
C ILE A 51 -8.02 -40.34 21.47
N ILE A 52 -9.13 -40.11 22.17
CA ILE A 52 -9.18 -39.12 23.25
C ILE A 52 -8.24 -39.54 24.39
N GLN A 53 -8.30 -40.80 24.81
CA GLN A 53 -7.45 -41.34 25.88
C GLN A 53 -5.96 -41.28 25.54
N SER A 54 -5.57 -41.60 24.30
CA SER A 54 -4.17 -41.53 23.88
C SER A 54 -3.65 -40.09 23.87
N TYR A 55 -4.49 -39.12 23.46
CA TYR A 55 -4.16 -37.71 23.51
C TYR A 55 -3.96 -37.21 24.94
N ILE A 56 -4.87 -37.56 25.87
CA ILE A 56 -4.77 -37.19 27.29
C ILE A 56 -3.53 -37.82 27.94
N ARG A 57 -3.29 -39.13 27.73
CA ARG A 57 -2.09 -39.81 28.25
C ARG A 57 -0.82 -39.15 27.72
N GLY A 58 -0.78 -38.84 26.42
CA GLY A 58 0.34 -38.13 25.81
C GLY A 58 0.55 -36.73 26.39
N PHE A 59 -0.53 -36.00 26.67
CA PHE A 59 -0.44 -34.69 27.31
C PHE A 59 0.11 -34.77 28.74
N HIS A 60 -0.41 -35.69 29.57
CA HIS A 60 0.09 -35.92 30.92
C HIS A 60 1.56 -36.33 30.93
N GLU A 61 1.97 -37.24 30.04
CA GLU A 61 3.36 -37.65 29.96
C GLU A 61 4.28 -36.51 29.52
N ARG A 62 3.88 -35.68 28.53
CA ARG A 62 4.64 -34.48 28.16
C ARG A 62 4.80 -33.53 29.35
N LYS A 63 3.73 -33.26 30.10
CA LYS A 63 3.78 -32.40 31.29
C LYS A 63 4.70 -32.99 32.36
N ARG A 64 4.66 -34.31 32.58
CA ARG A 64 5.55 -35.03 33.50
C ARG A 64 7.01 -34.90 33.06
N GLN A 65 7.31 -35.11 31.78
CA GLN A 65 8.66 -34.98 31.23
C GLN A 65 9.17 -33.53 31.32
N HIS A 66 8.34 -32.53 31.07
CA HIS A 66 8.71 -31.13 31.26
C HIS A 66 9.09 -30.86 32.72
N ALA A 67 8.31 -31.33 33.69
CA ALA A 67 8.61 -31.17 35.11
C ALA A 67 9.93 -31.87 35.51
N ILE A 68 10.17 -33.08 35.01
CA ILE A 68 11.43 -33.81 35.25
C ILE A 68 12.62 -33.01 34.67
N GLN A 69 12.53 -32.56 33.41
CA GLN A 69 13.62 -31.82 32.78
C GLN A 69 13.86 -30.46 33.43
N ARG A 70 12.82 -29.77 33.94
CA ARG A 70 12.97 -28.56 34.76
C ARG A 70 13.73 -28.83 36.05
N ALA A 71 13.36 -29.87 36.79
CA ALA A 71 14.05 -30.22 38.03
C ALA A 71 15.52 -30.59 37.78
N LEU A 72 15.82 -31.28 36.67
CA LEU A 72 17.19 -31.58 36.26
C LEU A 72 17.97 -30.31 35.90
N PHE A 73 17.36 -29.40 35.15
CA PHE A 73 17.95 -28.09 34.83
C PHE A 73 18.29 -27.32 36.11
N ASP A 74 17.33 -27.16 37.02
CA ASP A 74 17.52 -26.39 38.26
C ASP A 74 18.60 -27.01 39.16
N ARG A 75 18.67 -28.34 39.21
CA ARG A 75 19.73 -29.06 39.93
C ARG A 75 21.11 -28.79 39.32
N SER A 76 21.24 -28.89 37.99
CA SER A 76 22.50 -28.61 37.29
C SER A 76 22.95 -27.16 37.45
N VAL A 77 22.01 -26.21 37.42
CA VAL A 77 22.28 -24.78 37.68
C VAL A 77 22.77 -24.57 39.11
N SER A 78 22.10 -25.17 40.11
CA SER A 78 22.48 -25.05 41.51
C SER A 78 23.89 -25.61 41.78
N GLN A 79 24.22 -26.75 41.16
CA GLN A 79 25.56 -27.34 41.25
C GLN A 79 26.64 -26.44 40.62
N ALA A 80 26.33 -25.81 39.49
CA ALA A 80 27.24 -24.89 38.82
C ALA A 80 27.47 -23.59 39.63
N GLN A 81 26.51 -23.20 40.48
CA GLN A 81 26.63 -22.01 41.35
C GLN A 81 27.35 -22.30 42.68
N SER A 82 27.24 -23.51 43.22
CA SER A 82 27.83 -23.88 44.51
C SER A 82 29.34 -24.12 44.46
N LEU A 83 29.88 -24.52 43.31
CA LEU A 83 31.33 -24.52 43.11
C LEU A 83 31.74 -23.07 42.85
N HIS A 84 32.24 -22.35 43.88
CA HIS A 84 32.86 -21.03 43.76
C HIS A 84 34.17 -21.03 42.96
N SER A 85 34.20 -21.71 41.81
CA SER A 85 35.28 -21.66 40.84
C SER A 85 34.76 -20.98 39.58
N PRO A 86 35.24 -19.77 39.23
CA PRO A 86 34.82 -19.04 38.03
C PRO A 86 35.21 -19.73 36.71
N ALA A 87 35.84 -20.91 36.78
CA ALA A 87 36.23 -21.73 35.66
C ALA A 87 35.19 -22.84 35.41
N LEU A 88 34.60 -22.80 34.21
CA LEU A 88 33.95 -23.91 33.49
C LEU A 88 32.48 -24.21 33.82
N VAL A 89 31.57 -23.27 33.53
CA VAL A 89 30.36 -23.73 32.82
C VAL A 89 30.85 -24.11 31.41
N ASP A 90 31.29 -25.36 31.25
CA ASP A 90 31.79 -25.86 29.97
C ASP A 90 30.71 -25.70 28.88
N SER A 91 31.17 -25.47 27.65
CA SER A 91 30.39 -25.47 26.42
C SER A 91 29.41 -26.65 26.33
N ALA A 92 29.83 -27.84 26.78
CA ALA A 92 28.97 -29.03 26.82
C ALA A 92 27.79 -28.88 27.79
N THR A 93 28.01 -28.25 28.95
CA THR A 93 26.99 -27.96 29.96
C THR A 93 26.00 -26.92 29.45
N LEU A 94 26.47 -25.81 28.86
CA LEU A 94 25.59 -24.81 28.24
C LEU A 94 24.72 -25.41 27.14
N ARG A 95 25.29 -26.28 26.30
CA ARG A 95 24.54 -27.01 25.27
C ARG A 95 23.48 -27.92 25.89
N LEU A 96 23.80 -28.66 26.96
CA LEU A 96 22.83 -29.53 27.64
C LEU A 96 21.67 -28.71 28.23
N LEU A 97 21.99 -27.65 28.98
CA LEU A 97 21.02 -26.76 29.61
C LEU A 97 20.14 -26.07 28.55
N GLY A 98 20.73 -25.61 27.44
CA GLY A 98 19.99 -25.07 26.32
C GLY A 98 19.02 -26.07 25.70
N ARG A 99 19.44 -27.34 25.53
CA ARG A 99 18.55 -28.39 25.02
C ARG A 99 17.40 -28.67 25.98
N GLN A 100 17.66 -28.72 27.28
CA GLN A 100 16.62 -28.94 28.29
C GLN A 100 15.64 -27.79 28.33
N LEU A 101 16.12 -26.55 28.44
CA LEU A 101 15.26 -25.37 28.47
C LEU A 101 14.36 -25.31 27.23
N LEU A 102 14.93 -25.45 26.03
CA LEU A 102 14.16 -25.40 24.79
C LEU A 102 13.12 -26.53 24.66
N PHE A 103 13.29 -27.62 25.39
CA PHE A 103 12.32 -28.72 25.42
C PHE A 103 11.11 -28.39 26.32
N PHE A 104 11.31 -27.83 27.51
CA PHE A 104 10.23 -27.60 28.47
C PHE A 104 9.69 -26.16 28.53
N TYR A 105 10.35 -25.21 27.87
CA TYR A 105 10.12 -23.77 28.08
C TYR A 105 8.65 -23.37 27.97
N CYS A 106 8.14 -22.82 29.06
CA CYS A 106 6.86 -22.11 29.12
C CYS A 106 7.10 -20.67 29.57
N HIS A 107 6.59 -19.70 28.81
CA HIS A 107 6.83 -18.28 29.06
C HIS A 107 6.41 -17.83 30.48
N SER A 108 5.29 -18.33 30.99
CA SER A 108 4.77 -17.98 32.32
C SER A 108 5.58 -18.54 33.49
N GLU A 109 6.32 -19.63 33.30
CA GLU A 109 7.02 -20.36 34.38
C GLU A 109 8.56 -20.23 34.28
N ASP A 110 9.10 -20.09 33.07
CA ASP A 110 10.52 -20.34 32.78
C ASP A 110 11.29 -19.10 32.30
N THR A 111 10.70 -17.91 32.37
CA THR A 111 11.37 -16.66 31.94
C THR A 111 12.64 -16.38 32.75
N HIS A 112 12.65 -16.61 34.06
CA HIS A 112 13.86 -16.47 34.87
C HIS A 112 14.96 -17.47 34.47
N ARG A 113 14.60 -18.73 34.18
CA ARG A 113 15.55 -19.76 33.70
C ARG A 113 16.17 -19.39 32.36
N LEU A 114 15.36 -18.81 31.47
CA LEU A 114 15.84 -18.30 30.19
C LEU A 114 16.80 -17.14 30.36
N ILE A 115 16.47 -16.14 31.20
CA ILE A 115 17.36 -15.01 31.48
C ILE A 115 18.70 -15.51 32.02
N TRP A 116 18.68 -16.42 33.00
CA TRP A 116 19.89 -17.00 33.56
C TRP A 116 20.74 -17.71 32.49
N LEU A 117 20.13 -18.57 31.67
CA LEU A 117 20.85 -19.28 30.61
C LEU A 117 21.44 -18.31 29.59
N CYS A 118 20.66 -17.33 29.13
CA CYS A 118 21.12 -16.30 28.21
C CYS A 118 22.30 -15.51 28.78
N GLN A 119 22.25 -15.13 30.07
CA GLN A 119 23.35 -14.44 30.73
C GLN A 119 24.63 -15.30 30.74
N SER A 120 24.51 -16.61 31.04
CA SER A 120 25.64 -17.54 31.00
C SER A 120 26.19 -17.72 29.59
N VAL A 121 25.31 -17.83 28.58
CA VAL A 121 25.69 -17.97 27.16
C VAL A 121 26.40 -16.72 26.65
N VAL A 122 25.92 -15.52 27.00
CA VAL A 122 26.62 -14.25 26.69
C VAL A 122 27.98 -14.21 27.37
N LYS A 123 28.05 -14.51 28.67
CA LYS A 123 29.31 -14.45 29.44
C LYS A 123 30.39 -15.38 28.87
N HIS A 124 29.98 -16.55 28.39
CA HIS A 124 30.88 -17.59 27.86
C HIS A 124 30.77 -17.76 26.34
N HIS A 125 30.37 -16.71 25.61
CA HIS A 125 30.06 -16.78 24.17
C HIS A 125 31.22 -17.38 23.35
N ALA A 126 32.47 -17.01 23.64
CA ALA A 126 33.63 -17.52 22.91
C ALA A 126 33.79 -19.05 23.03
N GLN A 127 33.46 -19.63 24.18
CA GLN A 127 33.51 -21.08 24.39
C GLN A 127 32.27 -21.78 23.79
N PHE A 128 31.11 -21.14 23.88
CA PHE A 128 29.87 -21.69 23.31
C PHE A 128 29.92 -21.76 21.79
N VAL A 129 30.44 -20.70 21.14
CA VAL A 129 30.57 -20.62 19.68
C VAL A 129 31.61 -21.61 19.14
N LYS A 130 32.64 -22.00 19.92
CA LYS A 130 33.58 -23.08 19.53
C LYS A 130 32.91 -24.40 19.16
N LEU A 131 31.69 -24.67 19.68
CA LEU A 131 30.91 -25.84 19.29
C LEU A 131 30.53 -25.86 17.79
N LEU A 132 30.57 -24.71 17.11
CA LEU A 132 30.31 -24.60 15.68
C LEU A 132 31.36 -25.31 14.82
N ALA A 133 32.63 -25.33 15.26
CA ALA A 133 33.72 -26.01 14.55
C ALA A 133 33.70 -27.54 14.76
N GLY A 134 32.91 -28.03 15.71
CA GLY A 134 32.81 -29.46 16.03
C GLY A 134 31.60 -30.16 15.39
N PRO A 135 31.41 -31.47 15.67
CA PRO A 135 30.27 -32.25 15.14
C PRO A 135 28.90 -31.77 15.67
N GLN A 136 28.90 -30.81 16.59
CA GLN A 136 27.71 -30.27 17.26
C GLN A 136 27.26 -28.93 16.65
N GLY A 137 27.88 -28.48 15.55
CA GLY A 137 27.64 -27.16 14.99
C GLY A 137 26.18 -26.91 14.65
N SER A 138 25.50 -27.86 13.99
CA SER A 138 24.07 -27.73 13.64
C SER A 138 23.16 -27.56 14.86
N THR A 139 23.46 -28.28 15.95
CA THR A 139 22.73 -28.17 17.22
C THR A 139 22.98 -26.82 17.88
N CYS A 140 24.24 -26.34 17.85
CA CYS A 140 24.60 -25.03 18.38
C CYS A 140 23.86 -23.90 17.62
N VAL A 141 23.86 -23.92 16.29
CA VAL A 141 23.11 -22.94 15.47
C VAL A 141 21.62 -22.98 15.79
N PHE A 142 21.02 -24.18 15.92
CA PHE A 142 19.62 -24.32 16.30
C PHE A 142 19.34 -23.69 17.68
N GLN A 143 20.20 -23.94 18.66
CA GLN A 143 20.06 -23.36 20.00
C GLN A 143 20.17 -21.84 19.98
N ILE A 144 21.15 -21.27 19.27
CA ILE A 144 21.31 -19.82 19.11
C ILE A 144 20.03 -19.23 18.52
N LYS A 145 19.56 -19.75 17.38
CA LYS A 145 18.32 -19.29 16.72
C LYS A 145 17.13 -19.35 17.67
N ARG A 146 16.89 -20.50 18.32
CA ARG A 146 15.75 -20.67 19.23
C ARG A 146 15.81 -19.71 20.41
N LEU A 147 16.96 -19.62 21.09
CA LEU A 147 17.14 -18.70 22.23
C LEU A 147 16.92 -17.24 21.82
N LEU A 148 17.45 -16.82 20.68
CA LEU A 148 17.21 -15.48 20.13
C LEU A 148 15.72 -15.25 19.80
N GLY A 149 15.02 -16.25 19.28
CA GLY A 149 13.57 -16.19 19.07
C GLY A 149 12.75 -16.11 20.38
N HIS A 150 13.23 -16.69 21.48
CA HIS A 150 12.65 -16.45 22.80
C HIS A 150 12.98 -15.04 23.32
N CYS A 151 14.20 -14.55 23.10
CA CYS A 151 14.60 -13.19 23.45
C CYS A 151 13.73 -12.15 22.73
N CYS A 152 13.49 -12.29 21.42
CA CYS A 152 12.60 -11.39 20.67
C CYS A 152 11.19 -11.33 21.28
N ARG A 153 10.61 -12.49 21.62
CA ARG A 153 9.28 -12.54 22.26
C ARG A 153 9.24 -11.86 23.63
N LEU A 154 10.31 -11.98 24.43
CA LEU A 154 10.42 -11.26 25.70
C LEU A 154 10.57 -9.75 25.47
N LEU A 155 11.37 -9.33 24.49
CA LEU A 155 11.59 -7.92 24.17
C LEU A 155 10.31 -7.22 23.67
N GLN A 156 9.40 -7.95 23.02
CA GLN A 156 8.08 -7.41 22.62
C GLN A 156 7.19 -7.04 23.82
N GLN A 157 7.49 -7.53 25.02
CA GLN A 157 6.74 -7.25 26.24
C GLN A 157 7.40 -6.16 27.10
N CYS A 158 8.32 -5.38 26.52
CA CYS A 158 9.11 -4.37 27.23
C CYS A 158 8.28 -3.20 27.81
N ALA A 159 7.00 -3.09 27.45
CA ALA A 159 6.04 -2.18 28.08
C ALA A 159 5.84 -2.49 29.57
N ASP A 160 5.96 -3.76 29.98
CA ASP A 160 5.98 -4.12 31.40
C ASP A 160 7.38 -3.87 31.96
N GLU A 161 7.49 -2.92 32.89
CA GLU A 161 8.75 -2.55 33.55
C GLU A 161 9.40 -3.72 34.32
N ARG A 162 8.63 -4.75 34.67
CA ARG A 162 9.13 -5.94 35.37
C ARG A 162 9.96 -6.84 34.46
N VAL A 163 9.87 -6.68 33.15
CA VAL A 163 10.59 -7.50 32.18
C VAL A 163 12.04 -7.04 32.07
N ASN A 164 12.98 -7.93 32.39
CA ASN A 164 14.41 -7.68 32.18
C ASN A 164 14.73 -7.70 30.68
N VAL A 165 14.88 -6.53 30.08
CA VAL A 165 15.25 -6.35 28.67
C VAL A 165 16.77 -6.44 28.44
N THR A 166 17.59 -6.17 29.45
CA THR A 166 19.05 -6.06 29.33
C THR A 166 19.70 -7.33 28.79
N VAL A 167 19.37 -8.49 29.38
CA VAL A 167 19.97 -9.77 28.96
C VAL A 167 19.51 -10.18 27.55
N PRO A 168 18.21 -10.16 27.21
CA PRO A 168 17.75 -10.41 25.85
C PRO A 168 18.34 -9.45 24.81
N MET A 169 18.47 -8.16 25.13
CA MET A 169 19.13 -7.19 24.23
C MET A 169 20.60 -7.55 24.01
N ARG A 170 21.33 -7.88 25.07
CA ARG A 170 22.74 -8.27 24.95
C ARG A 170 22.91 -9.57 24.15
N MET A 171 21.98 -10.52 24.25
CA MET A 171 21.98 -11.71 23.40
C MET A 171 21.87 -11.35 21.91
N VAL A 172 20.96 -10.44 21.56
CA VAL A 172 20.80 -9.94 20.18
C VAL A 172 22.07 -9.21 19.73
N GLU A 173 22.61 -8.33 20.57
CA GLU A 173 23.84 -7.59 20.29
C GLU A 173 25.08 -8.47 20.11
N VAL A 174 25.16 -9.61 20.79
CA VAL A 174 26.32 -10.52 20.65
C VAL A 174 26.14 -11.45 19.46
N PHE A 175 25.00 -12.13 19.34
CA PHE A 175 24.84 -13.23 18.38
C PHE A 175 24.32 -12.82 17.00
N CYS A 176 23.94 -11.55 16.78
CA CYS A 176 23.56 -11.05 15.46
C CYS A 176 24.73 -10.45 14.64
N TRP A 177 25.97 -10.56 15.13
CA TRP A 177 27.14 -9.97 14.48
C TRP A 177 28.17 -11.01 14.05
N GLU A 178 28.71 -10.82 12.84
CA GLU A 178 29.75 -11.68 12.25
C GLU A 178 31.00 -11.78 13.13
N LYS A 179 31.37 -10.70 13.84
CA LYS A 179 32.52 -10.63 14.76
C LYS A 179 32.51 -11.70 15.83
N THR A 180 31.34 -12.22 16.18
CA THR A 180 31.17 -13.28 17.18
C THR A 180 31.57 -14.65 16.64
N TYR A 181 31.44 -14.86 15.33
CA TYR A 181 31.65 -16.14 14.66
C TYR A 181 33.01 -16.24 13.96
N LEU A 182 33.52 -15.11 13.46
CA LEU A 182 34.78 -15.04 12.71
C LEU A 182 35.98 -15.69 13.44
N PRO A 183 36.20 -15.50 14.76
CA PRO A 183 37.35 -16.08 15.45
C PRO A 183 37.33 -17.61 15.54
N VAL A 184 36.17 -18.25 15.34
CA VAL A 184 36.01 -19.71 15.43
C VAL A 184 35.95 -20.35 14.06
N LEU A 185 35.28 -19.70 13.10
CA LEU A 185 35.11 -20.24 11.75
C LEU A 185 36.34 -19.98 10.86
N HIS A 186 37.12 -18.95 11.16
CA HIS A 186 38.29 -18.51 10.37
C HIS A 186 38.00 -18.21 8.88
N ASP A 187 36.73 -18.13 8.51
CA ASP A 187 36.25 -17.79 7.16
C ASP A 187 35.19 -16.69 7.25
N PRO A 188 35.43 -15.50 6.65
CA PRO A 188 34.44 -14.42 6.62
C PRO A 188 33.18 -14.81 5.85
N GLY A 189 33.28 -15.63 4.80
CA GLY A 189 32.13 -16.08 4.02
C GLY A 189 31.17 -16.93 4.86
N ALA A 190 31.69 -17.96 5.55
CA ALA A 190 30.92 -18.78 6.48
C ALA A 190 30.34 -17.98 7.65
N ALA A 191 31.07 -17.00 8.19
CA ALA A 191 30.57 -16.13 9.27
C ALA A 191 29.39 -15.26 8.82
N THR A 192 29.48 -14.68 7.62
CA THR A 192 28.38 -13.94 6.97
C THR A 192 27.20 -14.86 6.72
N ALA A 193 27.42 -16.02 6.12
CA ALA A 193 26.36 -17.00 5.83
C ALA A 193 25.60 -17.45 7.09
N LEU A 194 26.33 -17.71 8.19
CA LEU A 194 25.71 -18.04 9.46
C LEU A 194 24.90 -16.86 10.02
N THR A 195 25.43 -15.65 9.92
CA THR A 195 24.75 -14.44 10.40
C THR A 195 23.47 -14.18 9.60
N GLU A 196 23.50 -14.33 8.27
CA GLU A 196 22.31 -14.27 7.40
C GLU A 196 21.24 -15.27 7.84
N GLN A 197 21.64 -16.53 8.08
CA GLN A 197 20.72 -17.58 8.51
C GLN A 197 20.08 -17.30 9.88
N ILE A 198 20.81 -16.65 10.80
CA ILE A 198 20.32 -16.26 12.11
C ILE A 198 19.37 -15.07 11.99
N LEU A 199 19.78 -14.02 11.28
CA LEU A 199 18.99 -12.82 11.07
C LEU A 199 17.68 -13.13 10.34
N HIS A 200 17.73 -13.91 9.26
CA HIS A 200 16.53 -14.33 8.53
C HIS A 200 15.56 -15.10 9.44
N TYR A 201 16.06 -16.03 10.26
CA TYR A 201 15.23 -16.73 11.24
C TYR A 201 14.61 -15.76 12.27
N MET A 202 15.39 -14.79 12.77
CA MET A 202 14.90 -13.83 13.76
C MET A 202 13.83 -12.92 13.19
N VAL A 203 14.02 -12.44 11.96
CA VAL A 203 13.02 -11.63 11.25
C VAL A 203 11.70 -12.40 11.11
N GLN A 204 11.75 -13.68 10.73
CA GLN A 204 10.57 -14.56 10.73
C GLN A 204 9.91 -14.77 12.12
N LYS A 205 10.59 -14.41 13.21
CA LYS A 205 10.08 -14.46 14.59
C LYS A 205 9.71 -13.09 15.16
N GLY A 206 9.59 -12.07 14.31
CA GLY A 206 9.17 -10.72 14.71
C GLY A 206 10.31 -9.90 15.30
N TYR A 207 11.51 -9.99 14.72
CA TYR A 207 12.65 -9.16 15.12
C TYR A 207 12.31 -7.67 15.06
N TYR A 208 11.77 -7.19 13.94
CA TYR A 208 11.43 -5.78 13.76
C TYR A 208 10.31 -5.33 14.70
N ARG A 209 9.30 -6.18 14.95
CA ARG A 209 8.32 -5.92 16.02
C ARG A 209 8.97 -5.75 17.40
N SER A 210 10.02 -6.51 17.69
CA SER A 210 10.76 -6.41 18.96
C SER A 210 11.56 -5.11 19.04
N VAL A 211 12.22 -4.72 17.95
CA VAL A 211 12.95 -3.45 17.86
C VAL A 211 11.98 -2.26 17.97
N TYR A 212 10.85 -2.30 17.25
CA TYR A 212 9.80 -1.28 17.33
C TYR A 212 9.26 -1.11 18.76
N ALA A 213 8.99 -2.21 19.47
CA ALA A 213 8.55 -2.15 20.86
C ALA A 213 9.61 -1.49 21.77
N LEU A 214 10.89 -1.81 21.60
CA LEU A 214 11.98 -1.18 22.35
C LEU A 214 12.11 0.31 22.04
N VAL A 215 11.98 0.71 20.78
CA VAL A 215 12.00 2.13 20.38
C VAL A 215 10.90 2.90 21.10
N ASN A 216 9.67 2.38 21.12
CA ASN A 216 8.54 3.12 21.68
C ASN A 216 8.49 3.13 23.21
N HIS A 217 8.99 2.08 23.87
CA HIS A 217 8.86 1.93 25.33
C HIS A 217 10.15 2.16 26.12
N LYS A 218 11.32 2.15 25.48
CA LYS A 218 12.62 2.33 26.17
C LYS A 218 13.38 3.58 25.73
N LEU A 219 12.91 4.32 24.74
CA LEU A 219 13.47 5.63 24.38
C LEU A 219 12.54 6.76 24.83
N PRO A 220 13.10 7.90 25.32
CA PRO A 220 12.33 9.10 25.60
C PRO A 220 11.61 9.60 24.35
N SER A 221 10.41 10.18 24.50
CA SER A 221 9.64 10.72 23.37
C SER A 221 10.24 12.02 22.80
N SER A 222 10.90 12.83 23.64
CA SER A 222 11.62 14.06 23.26
C SER A 222 12.98 13.81 22.58
N LEU A 223 13.15 12.67 21.91
CA LEU A 223 14.42 12.29 21.28
C LEU A 223 14.50 12.88 19.87
N GLU A 224 15.42 13.82 19.67
CA GLU A 224 15.70 14.40 18.37
C GLU A 224 16.97 13.81 17.76
N TYR A 225 17.00 13.70 16.43
CA TYR A 225 18.21 13.32 15.70
C TYR A 225 19.23 14.47 15.68
N THR A 226 20.31 14.34 16.43
CA THR A 226 21.45 15.26 16.45
C THR A 226 22.76 14.56 16.10
N ASP A 227 23.73 15.30 15.55
CA ASP A 227 25.06 14.79 15.17
C ASP A 227 25.84 14.15 16.32
N ALA A 228 25.55 14.54 17.57
CA ALA A 228 26.06 13.90 18.77
C ALA A 228 24.94 13.06 19.41
N PRO A 229 25.12 11.74 19.60
CA PRO A 229 24.10 10.91 20.22
C PRO A 229 24.02 11.22 21.71
N SER A 230 22.93 11.84 22.14
CA SER A 230 22.63 12.07 23.56
C SER A 230 22.29 10.76 24.30
N VAL A 231 21.79 9.75 23.58
CA VAL A 231 21.31 8.48 24.13
C VAL A 231 21.97 7.27 23.44
N PRO A 232 22.92 6.58 24.09
CA PRO A 232 23.62 5.42 23.51
C PRO A 232 22.70 4.29 23.03
N LEU A 233 21.61 4.05 23.78
CA LEU A 233 20.61 3.02 23.43
C LEU A 233 19.93 3.30 22.09
N ALA A 234 19.67 4.56 21.76
CA ALA A 234 19.04 4.94 20.49
C ALA A 234 19.96 4.59 19.31
N HIS A 235 21.27 4.85 19.44
CA HIS A 235 22.25 4.47 18.43
C HIS A 235 22.36 2.95 18.28
N THR A 236 22.37 2.20 19.38
CA THR A 236 22.36 0.74 19.33
C THR A 236 21.12 0.20 18.61
N LEU A 237 19.93 0.72 18.93
CA LEU A 237 18.68 0.30 18.26
C LEU A 237 18.65 0.68 16.77
N LEU A 238 19.20 1.84 16.40
CA LEU A 238 19.37 2.22 15.00
C LEU A 238 20.27 1.24 14.24
N GLN A 239 21.44 0.89 14.80
CA GLN A 239 22.33 -0.12 14.21
C GLN A 239 21.62 -1.48 14.07
N HIS A 240 20.84 -1.87 15.08
CA HIS A 240 20.05 -3.10 15.04
C HIS A 240 18.93 -3.07 14.01
N THR A 241 18.42 -1.89 13.66
CA THR A 241 17.42 -1.70 12.61
C THR A 241 18.08 -1.81 11.23
N LEU A 242 19.25 -1.21 11.03
CA LEU A 242 19.96 -1.19 9.74
C LEU A 242 20.65 -2.52 9.41
N LYS A 243 21.26 -3.18 10.41
CA LYS A 243 22.15 -4.34 10.19
C LYS A 243 21.51 -5.44 9.33
N PRO A 244 20.26 -5.90 9.55
CA PRO A 244 19.69 -6.95 8.72
C PRO A 244 19.42 -6.50 7.28
N LEU A 245 19.28 -5.20 7.00
CA LEU A 245 19.00 -4.68 5.66
C LEU A 245 20.24 -4.69 4.75
N HIS A 246 21.45 -4.68 5.33
CA HIS A 246 22.70 -4.66 4.56
C HIS A 246 23.13 -6.03 4.02
N PHE A 247 22.53 -7.14 4.46
CA PHE A 247 22.90 -8.48 3.99
C PHE A 247 22.16 -8.89 2.72
N THR A 248 22.84 -9.63 1.84
CA THR A 248 22.26 -10.14 0.59
C THR A 248 21.41 -11.38 0.77
N TYR A 249 21.61 -12.14 1.87
CA TYR A 249 20.89 -13.38 2.19
C TYR A 249 21.05 -14.47 1.13
N THR A 250 22.19 -14.51 0.44
CA THR A 250 22.50 -15.56 -0.55
C THR A 250 22.58 -16.96 0.07
N SER A 251 22.80 -17.03 1.39
CA SER A 251 22.86 -18.29 2.15
C SER A 251 21.49 -18.79 2.63
N CYS A 252 20.41 -18.10 2.27
CA CYS A 252 19.04 -18.39 2.67
C CYS A 252 18.17 -18.79 1.45
N PRO A 253 16.93 -19.28 1.67
CA PRO A 253 16.01 -19.56 0.57
C PRO A 253 15.78 -18.35 -0.34
N GLU A 254 15.44 -18.61 -1.59
CA GLU A 254 15.08 -17.57 -2.57
C GLU A 254 13.96 -16.66 -2.01
N GLY A 255 14.10 -15.35 -2.21
CA GLY A 255 13.19 -14.35 -1.64
C GLY A 255 13.47 -13.95 -0.18
N ALA A 256 14.51 -14.48 0.47
CA ALA A 256 14.83 -14.12 1.86
C ALA A 256 15.10 -12.61 2.04
N ARG A 257 15.90 -11.98 1.17
CA ARG A 257 16.15 -10.52 1.21
C ARG A 257 14.85 -9.73 1.12
N GLN A 258 13.96 -10.11 0.19
CA GLN A 258 12.63 -9.50 0.05
C GLN A 258 11.77 -9.68 1.30
N SER A 259 11.77 -10.88 1.89
CA SER A 259 11.06 -11.14 3.15
C SER A 259 11.58 -10.27 4.29
N VAL A 260 12.88 -9.96 4.32
CA VAL A 260 13.47 -9.10 5.36
C VAL A 260 13.04 -7.65 5.20
N PHE A 261 13.07 -7.11 3.98
CA PHE A 261 12.57 -5.76 3.69
C PHE A 261 11.05 -5.65 3.88
N SER A 262 10.30 -6.69 3.52
CA SER A 262 8.85 -6.75 3.78
C SER A 262 8.54 -6.70 5.27
N ALA A 263 9.22 -7.51 6.09
CA ALA A 263 9.05 -7.47 7.54
C ALA A 263 9.46 -6.12 8.15
N PHE A 264 10.53 -5.49 7.67
CA PHE A 264 10.90 -4.13 8.08
C PHE A 264 9.80 -3.11 7.74
N THR A 265 9.28 -3.18 6.52
CA THR A 265 8.22 -2.30 6.03
C THR A 265 6.96 -2.44 6.89
N GLU A 266 6.48 -3.67 7.10
CA GLU A 266 5.22 -3.93 7.80
C GLU A 266 5.30 -3.76 9.31
N GLU A 267 6.40 -4.22 9.94
CA GLU A 267 6.51 -4.26 11.40
C GLU A 267 7.13 -3.01 12.01
N PHE A 268 7.88 -2.21 11.24
CA PHE A 268 8.62 -1.04 11.76
C PHE A 268 8.17 0.30 11.16
N ILE A 269 8.03 0.39 9.82
CA ILE A 269 7.76 1.67 9.13
C ILE A 269 6.27 1.93 8.87
N SER A 270 5.48 0.89 8.58
CA SER A 270 4.05 1.05 8.32
C SER A 270 3.22 1.43 9.55
N PRO A 271 3.53 1.02 10.79
CA PRO A 271 2.74 1.45 11.94
C PRO A 271 2.68 2.98 12.08
N PRO A 272 1.62 3.55 12.67
CA PRO A 272 1.57 4.98 12.97
C PRO A 272 2.81 5.45 13.73
N PHE A 273 3.40 6.56 13.28
CA PHE A 273 4.63 7.05 13.89
C PHE A 273 4.38 7.55 15.30
N THR A 274 5.26 7.12 16.19
CA THR A 274 5.52 7.76 17.48
C THR A 274 6.52 8.91 17.28
N GLU A 275 6.62 9.81 18.24
CA GLU A 275 7.64 10.89 18.24
C GLU A 275 9.05 10.32 18.03
N GLN A 276 9.41 9.21 18.69
CA GLN A 276 10.72 8.58 18.53
C GLN A 276 10.98 8.13 17.09
N VAL A 277 9.97 7.57 16.42
CA VAL A 277 10.12 7.15 15.02
C VAL A 277 10.23 8.36 14.11
N PHE A 278 9.38 9.36 14.31
CA PHE A 278 9.27 10.55 13.48
C PHE A 278 10.48 11.49 13.60
N ASP A 279 10.91 11.81 14.82
CA ASP A 279 11.95 12.82 15.10
C ASP A 279 13.38 12.24 15.15
N PHE A 280 13.51 10.93 15.41
CA PHE A 280 14.82 10.27 15.46
C PHE A 280 15.03 9.24 14.34
N PHE A 281 14.21 8.19 14.24
CA PHE A 281 14.52 7.08 13.32
C PHE A 281 14.39 7.44 11.85
N VAL A 282 13.33 8.15 11.44
CA VAL A 282 13.18 8.54 10.02
C VAL A 282 14.33 9.46 9.58
N PRO A 283 14.70 10.54 10.32
CA PRO A 283 15.87 11.35 9.99
C PRO A 283 17.18 10.55 10.02
N ALA A 284 17.38 9.68 11.01
CA ALA A 284 18.59 8.88 11.12
C ALA A 284 18.76 7.86 9.97
N LEU A 285 17.66 7.30 9.48
CA LEU A 285 17.65 6.40 8.32
C LEU A 285 17.80 7.17 6.99
N ALA A 286 17.38 8.43 6.95
CA ALA A 286 17.61 9.31 5.81
C ALA A 286 19.04 9.89 5.79
N ASP A 287 19.78 9.86 6.89
CA ASP A 287 21.15 10.36 6.93
C ASP A 287 22.08 9.54 6.00
N PRO A 288 22.79 10.17 5.05
CA PRO A 288 23.73 9.49 4.16
C PRO A 288 24.81 8.66 4.88
N ARG A 289 25.18 9.03 6.12
CA ARG A 289 26.15 8.30 6.95
C ARG A 289 25.65 6.92 7.37
N GLY A 290 24.33 6.73 7.45
CA GLY A 290 23.69 5.45 7.78
C GLY A 290 23.67 4.44 6.64
N VAL A 291 23.95 4.88 5.40
CA VAL A 291 24.01 4.07 4.18
C VAL A 291 22.77 3.16 3.99
N PHE A 292 21.56 3.70 4.22
CA PHE A 292 20.34 2.91 4.06
C PHE A 292 20.23 2.36 2.62
N PRO A 293 19.99 1.04 2.41
CA PRO A 293 19.88 0.43 1.08
C PRO A 293 18.54 0.78 0.40
N PHE A 294 18.42 2.04 -0.04
CA PHE A 294 17.17 2.62 -0.51
C PHE A 294 16.64 1.95 -1.78
N GLU A 295 17.51 1.64 -2.75
CA GLU A 295 17.09 1.01 -4.02
C GLU A 295 16.51 -0.39 -3.79
N ASP A 296 17.16 -1.22 -2.97
CA ASP A 296 16.66 -2.54 -2.57
C ASP A 296 15.33 -2.46 -1.82
N PHE A 297 15.21 -1.46 -0.94
CA PHE A 297 13.97 -1.18 -0.23
C PHE A 297 12.83 -0.86 -1.21
N LEU A 298 13.05 0.05 -2.17
CA LEU A 298 12.06 0.39 -3.20
C LEU A 298 11.65 -0.84 -4.03
N TRP A 299 12.61 -1.69 -4.40
CA TRP A 299 12.34 -2.92 -5.14
C TRP A 299 11.41 -3.86 -4.35
N SER A 300 11.72 -4.12 -3.08
CA SER A 300 10.88 -4.97 -2.23
C SER A 300 9.52 -4.34 -1.95
N LEU A 301 9.46 -3.01 -1.80
CA LEU A 301 8.27 -2.29 -1.41
C LEU A 301 7.12 -2.47 -2.39
N GLN A 302 7.42 -2.54 -3.69
CA GLN A 302 6.43 -2.75 -4.76
C GLN A 302 5.58 -4.01 -4.51
N ALA A 303 6.25 -5.13 -4.17
CA ALA A 303 5.56 -6.38 -3.88
C ALA A 303 4.83 -6.36 -2.54
N THR A 304 5.40 -5.71 -1.51
CA THR A 304 4.78 -5.59 -0.19
C THR A 304 3.49 -4.78 -0.26
N VAL A 305 3.48 -3.62 -0.90
CA VAL A 305 2.28 -2.78 -1.04
C VAL A 305 1.21 -3.48 -1.88
N ALA A 306 1.60 -4.23 -2.92
CA ALA A 306 0.65 -4.98 -3.74
C ALA A 306 -0.03 -6.14 -2.99
N SER A 307 0.66 -6.77 -2.03
CA SER A 307 0.17 -7.96 -1.31
C SER A 307 -0.44 -7.67 0.07
N SER A 308 -0.09 -6.55 0.71
CA SER A 308 -0.45 -6.24 2.08
C SER A 308 -1.50 -5.14 2.17
N ALA A 309 -2.73 -5.53 2.55
CA ALA A 309 -3.81 -4.57 2.82
C ALA A 309 -3.46 -3.62 3.99
N LEU A 310 -2.65 -4.09 4.95
CA LEU A 310 -2.18 -3.29 6.07
C LEU A 310 -1.23 -2.18 5.59
N ALA A 311 -0.27 -2.51 4.71
CA ALA A 311 0.63 -1.53 4.13
C ALA A 311 -0.11 -0.47 3.31
N GLN A 312 -1.18 -0.85 2.60
CA GLN A 312 -2.05 0.09 1.87
C GLN A 312 -2.83 1.01 2.81
N ALA A 313 -3.42 0.46 3.89
CA ALA A 313 -4.13 1.25 4.89
C ALA A 313 -3.22 2.25 5.61
N HIS A 314 -1.94 1.92 5.74
CA HIS A 314 -0.91 2.72 6.39
C HIS A 314 -0.02 3.50 5.41
N ALA A 315 -0.46 3.66 4.16
CA ALA A 315 0.29 4.34 3.11
C ALA A 315 0.84 5.74 3.48
N PRO A 316 0.18 6.59 4.29
CA PRO A 316 0.73 7.92 4.64
C PRO A 316 2.09 7.86 5.33
N TRP A 317 2.25 6.96 6.31
CA TRP A 317 3.49 6.77 7.07
C TRP A 317 4.61 6.27 6.18
N LEU A 318 4.30 5.25 5.38
CA LEU A 318 5.21 4.66 4.42
C LEU A 318 5.64 5.66 3.35
N PHE A 319 4.71 6.45 2.82
CA PHE A 319 4.99 7.46 1.82
C PHE A 319 5.87 8.57 2.38
N TYR A 320 5.62 9.02 3.60
CA TYR A 320 6.49 9.97 4.28
C TYR A 320 7.92 9.45 4.43
N PHE A 321 8.08 8.18 4.83
CA PHE A 321 9.40 7.55 4.93
C PHE A 321 10.11 7.50 3.57
N VAL A 322 9.43 7.06 2.51
CA VAL A 322 9.98 7.02 1.15
C VAL A 322 10.43 8.41 0.69
N LEU A 323 9.64 9.45 0.95
CA LEU A 323 9.99 10.82 0.59
C LEU A 323 11.19 11.33 1.41
N SER A 324 11.22 11.03 2.71
CA SER A 324 12.29 11.51 3.61
C SER A 324 13.64 10.89 3.29
N VAL A 325 13.71 9.58 3.05
CA VAL A 325 14.95 8.91 2.62
C VAL A 325 15.28 9.25 1.17
N GLY A 326 14.26 9.44 0.33
CA GLY A 326 14.41 9.86 -1.06
C GLY A 326 15.12 11.21 -1.19
N GLU A 327 14.78 12.19 -0.36
CA GLU A 327 15.42 13.51 -0.38
C GLU A 327 16.95 13.41 -0.39
N THR A 328 17.56 12.55 0.43
CA THR A 328 19.02 12.41 0.49
C THR A 328 19.58 11.40 -0.52
N SER A 329 18.78 10.41 -0.94
CA SER A 329 19.24 9.26 -1.72
C SER A 329 19.00 9.36 -3.23
N LEU A 330 18.14 10.29 -3.69
CA LEU A 330 17.78 10.41 -5.11
C LEU A 330 18.98 10.62 -6.06
N GLY A 331 20.02 11.31 -5.60
CA GLY A 331 21.23 11.56 -6.40
C GLY A 331 22.12 10.33 -6.60
N SER A 332 21.97 9.28 -5.78
CA SER A 332 22.78 8.06 -5.84
C SER A 332 22.07 6.87 -6.48
N LEU A 333 20.77 7.00 -6.81
CA LEU A 333 20.00 5.92 -7.40
C LEU A 333 20.43 5.62 -8.84
N SER A 334 20.35 4.36 -9.22
CA SER A 334 20.45 3.94 -10.62
C SER A 334 19.24 4.42 -11.43
N ASP A 335 19.30 4.31 -12.76
CA ASP A 335 18.17 4.61 -13.63
C ASP A 335 16.95 3.71 -13.34
N GLU A 336 17.20 2.43 -13.00
CA GLU A 336 16.17 1.51 -12.53
C GLU A 336 15.64 1.93 -11.15
N GLY A 337 16.52 2.34 -10.24
CA GLY A 337 16.15 2.86 -8.92
C GLY A 337 15.24 4.08 -8.99
N LEU A 338 15.51 5.03 -9.90
CA LEU A 338 14.64 6.19 -10.12
C LEU A 338 13.28 5.79 -10.72
N LEU A 339 13.24 4.78 -11.59
CA LEU A 339 11.99 4.24 -12.12
C LEU A 339 11.15 3.56 -11.02
N LEU A 340 11.80 2.77 -10.16
CA LEU A 340 11.18 2.15 -8.98
C LEU A 340 10.63 3.22 -8.04
N TYR A 341 11.40 4.29 -7.83
CA TYR A 341 10.97 5.42 -7.02
C TYR A 341 9.72 6.09 -7.62
N LEU A 342 9.71 6.39 -8.92
CA LEU A 342 8.56 6.98 -9.62
C LEU A 342 7.32 6.08 -9.52
N LYS A 343 7.49 4.77 -9.66
CA LYS A 343 6.41 3.78 -9.51
C LYS A 343 5.88 3.72 -8.07
N THR A 344 6.76 3.87 -7.08
CA THR A 344 6.37 3.97 -5.66
C THR A 344 5.53 5.22 -5.42
N LEU A 345 5.91 6.37 -5.99
CA LEU A 345 5.10 7.59 -5.91
C LEU A 345 3.72 7.39 -6.55
N GLN A 346 3.66 6.80 -7.74
CA GLN A 346 2.40 6.52 -8.43
C GLN A 346 1.47 5.61 -7.60
N THR A 347 2.04 4.67 -6.85
CA THR A 347 1.28 3.67 -6.08
C THR A 347 0.80 4.22 -4.74
N LEU A 348 1.65 4.94 -4.00
CA LEU A 348 1.35 5.39 -2.65
C LEU A 348 0.60 6.73 -2.59
N LEU A 349 0.85 7.66 -3.52
CA LEU A 349 0.21 8.98 -3.50
C LEU A 349 -1.33 8.92 -3.54
N PRO A 350 -1.97 8.09 -4.40
CA PRO A 350 -3.43 7.99 -4.42
C PRO A 350 -4.04 7.41 -3.13
N LEU A 351 -3.24 6.73 -2.30
CA LEU A 351 -3.68 6.14 -1.03
C LEU A 351 -3.66 7.14 0.13
N LEU A 352 -3.13 8.36 -0.08
CA LEU A 352 -3.18 9.41 0.94
C LEU A 352 -4.62 9.88 1.19
N PRO A 353 -4.98 10.14 2.47
CA PRO A 353 -6.26 10.73 2.78
C PRO A 353 -6.36 12.12 2.14
N VAL A 354 -7.55 12.46 1.67
CA VAL A 354 -7.82 13.80 1.17
C VAL A 354 -7.91 14.71 2.39
N THR A 355 -6.97 15.64 2.54
CA THR A 355 -7.11 16.72 3.52
C THR A 355 -8.37 17.49 3.15
N GLU A 356 -9.43 17.37 3.96
CA GLU A 356 -10.59 18.24 3.86
C GLU A 356 -10.12 19.65 4.22
N SER A 357 -9.61 20.35 3.21
CA SER A 357 -9.36 21.77 3.30
C SER A 357 -10.71 22.43 3.51
N ARG A 358 -10.92 22.87 4.76
CA ARG A 358 -11.85 23.90 5.24
C ARG A 358 -12.92 24.22 4.20
N SER A 359 -14.12 23.71 4.44
CA SER A 359 -15.34 24.26 3.86
C SER A 359 -15.24 25.79 3.86
N THR A 360 -15.09 26.37 2.68
CA THR A 360 -15.36 27.79 2.43
C THR A 360 -16.85 27.99 2.68
N SER A 361 -17.20 28.14 3.94
CA SER A 361 -18.32 28.94 4.43
C SER A 361 -17.96 30.41 4.21
N GLU A 362 -17.87 30.82 2.95
CA GLU A 362 -17.92 32.23 2.57
C GLU A 362 -18.64 32.29 1.22
N ILE A 363 -19.95 32.48 1.29
CA ILE A 363 -20.73 33.54 0.64
C ILE A 363 -22.20 33.27 0.98
N ASN A 364 -22.76 34.20 1.78
CA ASN A 364 -24.16 34.39 2.16
C ASN A 364 -24.74 33.49 3.26
N SER A 365 -24.49 33.86 4.52
CA SER A 365 -25.55 33.84 5.53
C SER A 365 -25.22 34.87 6.61
N ASP A 366 -25.90 36.00 6.51
CA ASP A 366 -25.95 37.03 7.53
C ASP A 366 -26.97 36.55 8.58
N SER A 367 -26.47 36.02 9.70
CA SER A 367 -27.28 35.75 10.88
C SER A 367 -26.38 35.81 12.10
N GLU A 368 -26.42 36.95 12.79
CA GLU A 368 -25.97 37.07 14.18
C GLU A 368 -26.90 36.21 15.04
N ASP A 369 -26.38 35.10 15.56
CA ASP A 369 -26.90 34.46 16.76
C ASP A 369 -25.73 33.75 17.43
N GLU A 370 -25.28 34.31 18.55
CA GLU A 370 -24.38 33.66 19.50
C GLU A 370 -25.14 32.51 20.15
N ASP A 371 -24.72 31.27 19.89
CA ASP A 371 -25.03 30.17 20.80
C ASP A 371 -23.80 29.25 20.94
N ASP A 372 -23.24 29.33 22.14
CA ASP A 372 -22.04 28.69 22.64
C ASP A 372 -22.31 27.18 22.86
N THR A 373 -22.26 26.38 21.80
CA THR A 373 -22.24 24.92 21.93
C THR A 373 -20.84 24.39 21.66
N THR A 374 -20.07 24.27 22.74
CA THR A 374 -18.84 23.50 22.86
C THR A 374 -19.08 22.06 22.37
N ILE A 375 -18.73 21.79 21.12
CA ILE A 375 -18.62 20.42 20.61
C ILE A 375 -17.41 19.79 21.30
N HIS A 376 -17.68 19.07 22.37
CA HIS A 376 -16.74 18.12 22.98
C HIS A 376 -16.24 17.16 21.90
N SER A 377 -15.04 17.41 21.39
CA SER A 377 -14.21 16.37 20.80
C SER A 377 -13.97 15.35 21.91
N THR A 378 -14.43 14.13 21.71
CA THR A 378 -14.04 12.99 22.55
C THR A 378 -12.54 12.77 22.33
N HIS A 379 -11.73 13.48 23.12
CA HIS A 379 -10.33 13.18 23.38
C HIS A 379 -10.26 11.77 23.96
N THR A 380 -9.95 10.79 23.12
CA THR A 380 -9.19 9.64 23.58
C THR A 380 -7.73 10.06 23.54
N GLN A 381 -7.11 10.11 24.71
CA GLN A 381 -5.67 10.31 24.89
C GLN A 381 -4.89 9.32 24.00
N ASP A 382 -4.32 9.81 22.89
CA ASP A 382 -3.27 9.13 22.13
C ASP A 382 -2.00 10.00 22.29
N GLU A 383 -1.58 10.16 23.54
CA GLU A 383 -0.42 10.99 23.94
C GLU A 383 0.87 10.37 23.38
N GLY A 384 1.41 10.96 22.31
CA GLY A 384 2.71 10.61 21.71
C GLY A 384 2.69 10.04 20.29
N ARG A 385 1.52 9.99 19.62
CA ARG A 385 1.43 9.62 18.19
C ARG A 385 1.26 10.84 17.30
N VAL A 386 1.96 10.83 16.18
CA VAL A 386 1.87 11.88 15.17
C VAL A 386 0.49 11.83 14.51
N SER A 387 -0.05 12.98 14.10
CA SER A 387 -1.33 13.02 13.38
C SER A 387 -1.17 12.60 11.92
N VAL A 388 -2.11 11.80 11.40
CA VAL A 388 -2.16 11.43 9.98
C VAL A 388 -2.29 12.66 9.07
N GLN A 389 -3.01 13.70 9.52
CA GLN A 389 -3.17 14.94 8.77
C GLN A 389 -1.83 15.66 8.61
N LEU A 390 -1.06 15.78 9.70
CA LEU A 390 0.28 16.37 9.69
C LEU A 390 1.19 15.64 8.71
N ILE A 391 1.23 14.30 8.78
CA ILE A 391 2.03 13.49 7.86
C ILE A 391 1.61 13.68 6.40
N THR A 392 0.31 13.74 6.13
CA THR A 392 -0.20 13.94 4.77
C THR A 392 0.23 15.30 4.22
N GLU A 393 0.15 16.36 5.03
CA GLU A 393 0.62 17.69 4.66
C GLU A 393 2.14 17.72 4.44
N SER A 394 2.91 17.09 5.33
CA SER A 394 4.37 16.99 5.19
C SER A 394 4.76 16.21 3.93
N CYS A 395 4.04 15.14 3.56
CA CYS A 395 4.27 14.42 2.32
C CYS A 395 4.11 15.33 1.09
N LEU A 396 3.04 16.14 1.05
CA LEU A 396 2.80 17.08 -0.05
C LEU A 396 3.87 18.17 -0.11
N GLN A 397 4.31 18.68 1.04
CA GLN A 397 5.40 19.66 1.12
C GLN A 397 6.74 19.09 0.63
N LYS A 398 7.09 17.87 1.07
CA LYS A 398 8.31 17.17 0.63
C LYS A 398 8.28 16.87 -0.87
N LEU A 399 7.12 16.48 -1.39
CA LEU A 399 6.94 16.22 -2.82
C LEU A 399 7.19 17.49 -3.68
N ASP A 400 6.81 18.65 -3.15
CA ASP A 400 7.04 19.95 -3.79
C ASP A 400 8.46 20.53 -3.52
N SER A 401 9.34 19.82 -2.81
CA SER A 401 10.70 20.31 -2.55
C SER A 401 11.51 20.49 -3.84
N ARG A 402 12.52 21.37 -3.81
CA ARG A 402 13.38 21.65 -4.97
C ARG A 402 14.13 20.40 -5.43
N GLN A 403 14.67 19.63 -4.49
CA GLN A 403 15.44 18.43 -4.80
C GLN A 403 14.57 17.35 -5.43
N GLN A 404 13.39 17.12 -4.86
CA GLN A 404 12.39 16.22 -5.40
C GLN A 404 11.98 16.61 -6.82
N THR A 405 11.63 17.89 -7.00
CA THR A 405 11.20 18.42 -8.30
C THR A 405 12.29 18.24 -9.35
N ASN A 406 13.54 18.57 -9.02
CA ASN A 406 14.66 18.42 -9.96
C ASN A 406 14.92 16.96 -10.33
N ALA A 407 14.82 16.02 -9.38
CA ALA A 407 14.99 14.60 -9.66
C ALA A 407 13.89 14.06 -10.59
N LEU A 408 12.63 14.44 -10.34
CA LEU A 408 11.49 14.07 -11.19
C LEU A 408 11.58 14.69 -12.59
N LEU A 409 12.03 15.95 -12.70
CA LEU A 409 12.24 16.60 -13.98
C LEU A 409 13.40 15.98 -14.76
N ALA A 410 14.48 15.57 -14.08
CA ALA A 410 15.62 14.91 -14.71
C ALA A 410 15.22 13.61 -15.42
N LEU A 411 14.23 12.87 -14.90
CA LEU A 411 13.68 11.68 -15.56
C LEU A 411 12.97 12.00 -16.89
N VAL A 412 12.26 13.11 -16.93
CA VAL A 412 11.45 13.53 -18.09
C VAL A 412 12.29 14.23 -19.16
N TRP A 413 13.38 14.89 -18.77
CA TRP A 413 14.24 15.64 -19.68
C TRP A 413 15.28 14.80 -20.43
N ARG A 414 15.44 13.53 -20.06
CA ARG A 414 16.32 12.61 -20.77
C ARG A 414 15.76 12.28 -22.16
N ASP A 415 16.60 12.38 -23.18
CA ASP A 415 16.20 12.05 -24.56
C ASP A 415 15.85 10.54 -24.73
N SER A 416 16.28 9.69 -23.79
CA SER A 416 15.98 8.25 -23.73
C SER A 416 14.78 7.88 -22.81
N ALA A 417 14.02 8.86 -22.32
CA ALA A 417 12.89 8.60 -21.43
C ALA A 417 11.82 7.72 -22.10
N SER A 418 11.43 6.63 -21.43
CA SER A 418 10.39 5.73 -21.95
C SER A 418 8.99 6.32 -21.79
N GLU A 419 8.03 5.85 -22.60
CA GLU A 419 6.62 6.25 -22.49
C GLU A 419 6.06 5.99 -21.08
N ASP A 420 6.51 4.94 -20.41
CA ASP A 420 6.12 4.59 -19.05
C ASP A 420 6.44 5.71 -18.05
N VAL A 421 7.60 6.37 -18.18
CA VAL A 421 7.97 7.51 -17.32
C VAL A 421 6.96 8.65 -17.47
N PHE A 422 6.58 9.00 -18.69
CA PHE A 422 5.60 10.06 -18.95
C PHE A 422 4.21 9.68 -18.42
N THR A 423 3.77 8.43 -18.57
CA THR A 423 2.47 7.98 -18.04
C THR A 423 2.42 7.99 -16.52
N MET A 424 3.49 7.53 -15.85
CA MET A 424 3.60 7.59 -14.39
C MET A 424 3.64 9.04 -13.89
N MET A 425 4.44 9.90 -14.53
CA MET A 425 4.50 11.33 -14.21
C MET A 425 3.11 11.98 -14.37
N ALA A 426 2.39 11.64 -15.43
CA ALA A 426 1.05 12.14 -15.65
C ALA A 426 0.05 11.68 -14.59
N SER A 427 0.15 10.42 -14.15
CA SER A 427 -0.66 9.86 -13.07
C SER A 427 -0.40 10.57 -11.74
N ILE A 428 0.87 10.82 -11.40
CA ILE A 428 1.26 11.53 -10.17
C ILE A 428 0.72 12.96 -10.20
N CYS A 429 1.00 13.70 -11.27
CA CYS A 429 0.55 15.09 -11.42
C CYS A 429 -0.99 15.20 -11.42
N HIS A 430 -1.68 14.29 -12.10
CA HIS A 430 -3.14 14.22 -12.07
C HIS A 430 -3.68 13.99 -10.66
N THR A 431 -3.04 13.10 -9.88
CA THR A 431 -3.44 12.84 -8.48
C THR A 431 -3.26 14.09 -7.62
N LEU A 432 -2.14 14.81 -7.76
CA LEU A 432 -1.93 16.09 -7.06
C LEU A 432 -3.02 17.12 -7.40
N MET A 433 -3.36 17.25 -8.68
CA MET A 433 -4.33 18.25 -9.14
C MET A 433 -5.78 17.90 -8.79
N VAL A 434 -6.16 16.62 -8.86
CA VAL A 434 -7.56 16.19 -8.74
C VAL A 434 -7.91 15.74 -7.32
N GLN A 435 -7.06 14.93 -6.71
CA GLN A 435 -7.29 14.38 -5.36
C GLN A 435 -6.90 15.40 -4.29
N HIS A 436 -5.67 15.94 -4.38
CA HIS A 436 -5.15 16.91 -3.41
C HIS A 436 -5.42 18.38 -3.77
N ARG A 437 -6.15 18.63 -4.87
CA ARG A 437 -6.58 19.97 -5.33
C ARG A 437 -5.44 20.98 -5.46
N MET A 438 -4.23 20.52 -5.77
CA MET A 438 -3.08 21.41 -5.96
C MET A 438 -3.17 22.13 -7.31
N MET A 439 -2.96 23.44 -7.29
CA MET A 439 -3.04 24.28 -8.49
C MET A 439 -1.67 24.37 -9.17
N VAL A 440 -1.65 24.37 -10.51
CA VAL A 440 -0.42 24.46 -11.33
C VAL A 440 0.58 25.54 -10.86
N PRO A 441 0.19 26.81 -10.64
CA PRO A 441 1.15 27.86 -10.25
C PRO A 441 1.68 27.72 -8.82
N ARG A 442 1.08 26.88 -7.98
CA ARG A 442 1.46 26.70 -6.57
C ARG A 442 2.36 25.49 -6.34
N VAL A 443 2.64 24.70 -7.38
CA VAL A 443 3.47 23.49 -7.30
C VAL A 443 4.63 23.62 -8.28
N ARG A 444 5.86 23.54 -7.78
CA ARG A 444 7.10 23.72 -8.55
C ARG A 444 7.18 22.74 -9.72
N LEU A 445 6.84 21.48 -9.49
CA LEU A 445 6.82 20.44 -10.52
C LEU A 445 5.83 20.78 -11.65
N LEU A 446 4.56 21.05 -11.32
CA LEU A 446 3.53 21.35 -12.32
C LEU A 446 3.86 22.64 -13.09
N TYR A 447 4.31 23.68 -12.40
CA TYR A 447 4.73 24.92 -13.01
C TYR A 447 5.88 24.69 -14.01
N SER A 448 6.92 23.95 -13.60
CA SER A 448 8.08 23.66 -14.46
C SER A 448 7.70 22.82 -15.68
N LEU A 449 6.79 21.85 -15.53
CA LEU A 449 6.27 21.03 -16.63
C LEU A 449 5.38 21.83 -17.59
N ALA A 450 4.65 22.85 -17.11
CA ALA A 450 3.78 23.67 -17.95
C ALA A 450 4.56 24.45 -19.02
N PHE A 451 5.78 24.88 -18.70
CA PHE A 451 6.65 25.62 -19.62
C PHE A 451 7.62 24.73 -20.41
N ASN A 452 7.49 23.41 -20.29
CA ASN A 452 8.32 22.48 -21.04
C ASN A 452 7.63 22.02 -22.33
N ALA A 453 8.01 22.63 -23.46
CA ALA A 453 7.43 22.32 -24.75
C ALA A 453 7.62 20.85 -25.18
N ARG A 454 8.76 20.24 -24.85
CA ARG A 454 9.02 18.82 -25.16
C ARG A 454 8.05 17.92 -24.41
N PHE A 455 7.83 18.17 -23.12
CA PHE A 455 6.90 17.39 -22.30
C PHE A 455 5.46 17.50 -22.83
N LEU A 456 4.98 18.71 -23.14
CA LEU A 456 3.65 18.91 -23.71
C LEU A 456 3.47 18.17 -25.04
N ARG A 457 4.48 18.18 -25.91
CA ARG A 457 4.47 17.43 -27.17
C ARG A 457 4.41 15.93 -26.94
N HIS A 458 5.17 15.38 -25.99
CA HIS A 458 5.14 13.95 -25.66
C HIS A 458 3.79 13.53 -25.07
N LEU A 459 3.21 14.33 -24.15
CA LEU A 459 1.87 14.07 -23.64
C LEU A 459 0.84 14.02 -24.77
N TRP A 460 0.88 14.98 -25.69
CA TRP A 460 -0.01 14.99 -26.85
C TRP A 460 0.20 13.78 -27.75
N HIS A 461 1.46 13.41 -28.01
CA HIS A 461 1.79 12.19 -28.75
C HIS A 461 1.16 10.96 -28.10
N LEU A 462 1.34 10.75 -26.80
CA LEU A 462 0.76 9.62 -26.05
C LEU A 462 -0.78 9.59 -26.13
N ILE A 463 -1.44 10.74 -25.99
CA ILE A 463 -2.90 10.82 -26.09
C ILE A 463 -3.39 10.35 -27.47
N THR A 464 -2.67 10.72 -28.53
CA THR A 464 -3.05 10.36 -29.92
C THR A 464 -2.62 8.95 -30.33
N SER A 465 -1.51 8.43 -29.76
CA SER A 465 -0.94 7.13 -30.10
C SER A 465 -1.58 5.97 -29.33
N MET A 466 -2.18 6.22 -28.17
CA MET A 466 -2.79 5.18 -27.32
C MET A 466 -3.90 4.39 -28.04
N ARG A 467 -3.77 3.05 -27.99
CA ARG A 467 -4.72 2.09 -28.56
C ARG A 467 -5.18 1.05 -27.54
N THR A 468 -6.38 0.52 -27.74
CA THR A 468 -6.92 -0.62 -26.99
C THR A 468 -7.38 -1.71 -27.96
N LYS A 469 -7.39 -2.96 -27.49
CA LYS A 469 -7.83 -4.13 -28.26
C LYS A 469 -9.31 -4.36 -27.99
N MET A 470 -10.13 -4.23 -29.03
CA MET A 470 -11.56 -4.51 -28.95
C MET A 470 -11.81 -6.03 -28.80
N ILE A 471 -13.02 -6.41 -28.38
CA ILE A 471 -13.47 -7.83 -28.30
C ILE A 471 -13.31 -8.54 -29.66
N THR A 472 -13.50 -7.79 -30.76
CA THR A 472 -13.30 -8.23 -32.14
C THR A 472 -11.84 -8.45 -32.53
N GLY A 473 -10.89 -8.18 -31.64
CA GLY A 473 -9.45 -8.28 -31.88
C GLY A 473 -8.81 -7.07 -32.57
N SER A 474 -9.61 -6.13 -33.10
CA SER A 474 -9.11 -4.93 -33.77
C SER A 474 -8.56 -3.89 -32.77
N LEU A 475 -7.45 -3.24 -33.13
CA LEU A 475 -6.88 -2.13 -32.35
C LEU A 475 -7.55 -0.80 -32.74
N VAL A 476 -8.08 -0.08 -31.75
CA VAL A 476 -8.74 1.22 -31.94
C VAL A 476 -8.07 2.26 -31.06
N SER A 477 -7.94 3.50 -31.56
CA SER A 477 -7.41 4.63 -30.78
C SER A 477 -8.36 4.99 -29.63
N LEU A 478 -7.81 5.16 -28.42
CA LEU A 478 -8.59 5.59 -27.26
C LEU A 478 -9.20 6.98 -27.46
N LEU A 479 -8.51 7.89 -28.16
CA LEU A 479 -9.02 9.20 -28.51
C LEU A 479 -10.24 9.13 -29.45
N GLN A 480 -10.26 8.16 -30.37
CA GLN A 480 -11.41 7.93 -31.26
C GLN A 480 -12.62 7.33 -30.52
N LEU A 481 -12.37 6.43 -29.56
CA LEU A 481 -13.44 5.93 -28.69
C LEU A 481 -14.02 7.05 -27.84
N LEU A 482 -13.13 7.89 -27.30
CA LEU A 482 -13.49 9.06 -26.51
C LEU A 482 -14.33 10.05 -27.31
N SER A 483 -13.92 10.41 -28.54
CA SER A 483 -14.65 11.38 -29.37
C SER A 483 -16.03 10.89 -29.81
N ARG A 484 -16.18 9.58 -30.04
CA ARG A 484 -17.48 8.96 -30.36
C ARG A 484 -18.40 8.84 -29.14
N GLY A 485 -17.87 8.96 -27.93
CA GLY A 485 -18.60 8.72 -26.69
C GLY A 485 -18.85 7.24 -26.41
N SER A 486 -17.99 6.35 -26.91
CA SER A 486 -18.11 4.91 -26.70
C SER A 486 -17.58 4.50 -25.33
N SER A 487 -18.33 3.66 -24.61
CA SER A 487 -17.90 3.13 -23.31
C SER A 487 -16.54 2.43 -23.41
N MET A 488 -15.64 2.72 -22.46
CA MET A 488 -14.30 2.15 -22.39
C MET A 488 -14.06 1.47 -21.04
N SER A 489 -13.10 0.54 -21.01
CA SER A 489 -12.74 -0.22 -19.81
C SER A 489 -12.21 0.71 -18.71
N ALA A 490 -12.28 0.27 -17.45
CA ALA A 490 -11.74 1.02 -16.32
C ALA A 490 -10.22 1.25 -16.49
N GLU A 491 -9.50 0.23 -16.96
CA GLU A 491 -8.06 0.28 -17.25
C GLU A 491 -7.74 1.34 -18.31
N ASP A 492 -8.43 1.31 -19.45
CA ASP A 492 -8.23 2.30 -20.52
C ASP A 492 -8.56 3.73 -20.03
N SER A 493 -9.63 3.88 -19.24
CA SER A 493 -9.98 5.18 -18.65
C SER A 493 -8.91 5.67 -17.66
N SER A 494 -8.28 4.78 -16.88
CA SER A 494 -7.18 5.13 -15.98
C SER A 494 -5.89 5.51 -16.71
N ARG A 495 -5.71 5.05 -17.96
CA ARG A 495 -4.55 5.41 -18.79
C ARG A 495 -4.72 6.76 -19.48
N ILE A 496 -5.85 7.00 -20.14
CA ILE A 496 -6.04 8.22 -20.95
C ILE A 496 -6.38 9.47 -20.13
N ILE A 497 -7.19 9.33 -19.06
CA ILE A 497 -7.68 10.50 -18.31
C ILE A 497 -6.55 11.32 -17.69
N PRO A 498 -5.57 10.73 -16.98
CA PRO A 498 -4.47 11.50 -16.37
C PRO A 498 -3.65 12.29 -17.39
N LEU A 499 -3.30 11.67 -18.52
CA LEU A 499 -2.57 12.32 -19.61
C LEU A 499 -3.35 13.51 -20.17
N PHE A 500 -4.62 13.27 -20.50
CA PHE A 500 -5.42 14.27 -21.19
C PHE A 500 -5.79 15.45 -20.27
N TYR A 501 -6.05 15.15 -19.00
CA TYR A 501 -6.27 16.16 -17.98
C TYR A 501 -5.02 17.01 -17.74
N LEU A 502 -3.86 16.36 -17.58
CA LEU A 502 -2.60 17.06 -17.34
C LEU A 502 -2.22 17.94 -18.54
N PHE A 503 -2.23 17.37 -19.75
CA PHE A 503 -1.96 18.11 -20.99
C PHE A 503 -2.84 19.37 -21.07
N SER A 504 -4.15 19.20 -20.89
CA SER A 504 -5.10 20.30 -21.02
C SER A 504 -4.90 21.38 -19.96
N SER A 505 -4.56 20.99 -18.74
CA SER A 505 -4.31 21.92 -17.63
C SER A 505 -3.01 22.69 -17.81
N LEU A 506 -1.91 22.00 -18.12
CA LEU A 506 -0.59 22.60 -18.30
C LEU A 506 -0.55 23.51 -19.52
N PHE A 507 -1.11 23.07 -20.65
CA PHE A 507 -1.15 23.89 -21.85
C PHE A 507 -2.07 25.11 -21.70
N SER A 508 -3.21 24.97 -21.00
CA SER A 508 -4.02 26.15 -20.63
C SER A 508 -3.20 27.14 -19.81
N HIS A 509 -2.40 26.67 -18.85
CA HIS A 509 -1.57 27.55 -18.03
C HIS A 509 -0.47 28.23 -18.84
N SER A 510 0.22 27.51 -19.73
CA SER A 510 1.27 28.10 -20.58
C SER A 510 0.73 29.14 -21.56
N LEU A 511 -0.51 28.97 -22.05
CA LEU A 511 -1.16 29.94 -22.95
C LEU A 511 -1.52 31.27 -22.29
N ILE A 512 -1.55 31.34 -20.96
CA ILE A 512 -1.75 32.61 -20.22
C ILE A 512 -0.54 33.52 -20.40
N SER A 513 0.66 32.93 -20.37
CA SER A 513 1.95 33.63 -20.47
C SER A 513 2.43 33.89 -21.89
N ILE A 514 1.88 33.21 -22.90
CA ILE A 514 2.28 33.38 -24.31
C ILE A 514 1.52 34.57 -24.90
N HIS A 515 2.24 35.56 -25.44
CA HIS A 515 1.66 36.70 -26.13
C HIS A 515 1.24 36.35 -27.57
N ASP A 516 0.40 37.18 -28.20
CA ASP A 516 -0.10 36.90 -29.56
C ASP A 516 1.05 36.82 -30.59
N THR A 517 2.08 37.66 -30.48
CA THR A 517 3.26 37.61 -31.38
C THR A 517 3.99 36.27 -31.33
N GLU A 518 4.21 35.75 -30.12
CA GLU A 518 4.84 34.45 -29.89
C GLU A 518 3.94 33.28 -30.29
N PHE A 519 2.63 33.42 -30.11
CA PHE A 519 1.63 32.42 -30.48
C PHE A 519 1.54 32.23 -32.01
N PHE A 520 1.52 33.34 -32.76
CA PHE A 520 1.43 33.30 -34.23
C PHE A 520 2.79 33.13 -34.92
N GLY A 521 3.90 33.30 -34.19
CA GLY A 521 5.25 33.10 -34.70
C GLY A 521 5.74 34.26 -35.57
N ASP A 522 5.26 35.49 -35.33
CA ASP A 522 5.78 36.68 -36.00
C ASP A 522 7.18 36.97 -35.44
N ALA A 523 8.21 36.43 -36.10
CA ALA A 523 9.60 36.66 -35.72
C ALA A 523 9.97 38.11 -35.99
N MET A 524 10.33 38.86 -34.94
CA MET A 524 11.13 40.08 -35.10
C MET A 524 12.52 39.63 -35.58
N ASP A 525 12.90 40.06 -36.78
CA ASP A 525 14.18 39.91 -37.47
C ASP A 525 15.26 39.00 -36.84
N GLY A 526 15.57 37.90 -37.55
CA GLY A 526 16.94 37.35 -37.64
C GLY A 526 17.49 36.50 -36.49
N GLN A 527 16.90 36.49 -35.29
CA GLN A 527 17.34 35.60 -34.20
C GLN A 527 16.23 34.59 -33.86
N ARG A 528 16.45 33.32 -34.21
CA ARG A 528 15.59 32.19 -33.78
C ARG A 528 15.74 32.00 -32.27
N ALA A 529 15.04 32.80 -31.48
CA ALA A 529 14.81 32.50 -30.08
C ALA A 529 14.07 31.15 -29.97
N PRO A 530 14.35 30.32 -28.94
CA PRO A 530 13.55 29.14 -28.68
C PRO A 530 12.10 29.58 -28.42
N SER A 531 11.19 29.24 -29.34
CA SER A 531 9.78 29.60 -29.19
C SER A 531 9.21 28.94 -27.92
N MET A 532 8.60 29.74 -27.06
CA MET A 532 7.82 29.26 -25.91
C MET A 532 6.57 28.49 -26.34
N MET A 533 6.21 28.57 -27.63
CA MET A 533 5.03 27.91 -28.19
C MET A 533 5.32 26.43 -28.53
N PRO A 534 4.64 25.47 -27.87
CA PRO A 534 4.93 24.05 -28.02
C PRO A 534 4.35 23.42 -29.30
N PHE A 535 3.53 24.12 -30.09
CA PHE A 535 2.89 23.58 -31.30
C PHE A 535 2.81 24.66 -32.38
N SER A 536 3.03 24.28 -33.63
CA SER A 536 2.79 25.13 -34.81
C SER A 536 1.28 25.37 -35.01
N LEU A 537 0.92 26.41 -35.76
CA LEU A 537 -0.49 26.71 -36.07
C LEU A 537 -1.19 25.51 -36.75
N ALA A 538 -0.52 24.80 -37.65
CA ALA A 538 -1.07 23.61 -38.31
C ALA A 538 -1.35 22.47 -37.31
N GLU A 539 -0.45 22.23 -36.35
CA GLU A 539 -0.66 21.28 -35.26
C GLU A 539 -1.80 21.73 -34.33
N LEU A 540 -1.95 23.04 -34.08
CA LEU A 540 -3.05 23.56 -33.26
C LEU A 540 -4.41 23.35 -33.92
N VAL A 541 -4.51 23.42 -35.25
CA VAL A 541 -5.76 23.10 -35.96
C VAL A 541 -6.14 21.64 -35.72
N THR A 542 -5.22 20.69 -35.89
CA THR A 542 -5.55 19.26 -35.66
C THR A 542 -5.86 19.00 -34.19
N LEU A 543 -5.08 19.59 -33.29
CA LEU A 543 -5.23 19.47 -31.84
C LEU A 543 -6.57 20.01 -31.35
N SER A 544 -6.93 21.24 -31.73
CA SER A 544 -8.19 21.87 -31.33
C SER A 544 -9.42 21.12 -31.86
N ARG A 545 -9.33 20.51 -33.05
CA ARG A 545 -10.38 19.59 -33.56
C ARG A 545 -10.55 18.38 -32.65
N CYS A 546 -9.44 17.71 -32.32
CA CYS A 546 -9.45 16.56 -31.42
C CYS A 546 -9.99 16.91 -30.03
N LEU A 547 -9.62 18.05 -29.45
CA LEU A 547 -10.14 18.52 -28.17
C LEU A 547 -11.66 18.77 -28.21
N ARG A 548 -12.14 19.45 -29.26
CA ARG A 548 -13.56 19.71 -29.49
C ARG A 548 -14.35 18.41 -29.60
N ASP A 549 -13.89 17.47 -30.41
CA ASP A 549 -14.58 16.20 -30.62
C ASP A 549 -14.54 15.34 -29.36
N ALA A 550 -13.43 15.34 -28.61
CA ALA A 550 -13.34 14.71 -27.30
C ALA A 550 -14.34 15.31 -26.30
N CYS A 551 -14.51 16.64 -26.25
CA CYS A 551 -15.52 17.28 -25.39
C CYS A 551 -16.92 16.75 -25.68
N LEU A 552 -17.30 16.61 -26.95
CA LEU A 552 -18.62 16.09 -27.35
C LEU A 552 -18.81 14.63 -26.93
N GLY A 553 -17.81 13.80 -27.13
CA GLY A 553 -17.87 12.41 -26.72
C GLY A 553 -17.85 12.21 -25.19
N ILE A 554 -17.11 13.05 -24.44
CA ILE A 554 -17.12 13.03 -22.97
C ILE A 554 -18.52 13.35 -22.42
N ILE A 555 -19.29 14.22 -23.06
CA ILE A 555 -20.68 14.50 -22.65
C ILE A 555 -21.53 13.24 -22.75
N LYS A 556 -21.42 12.49 -23.86
CA LYS A 556 -22.09 11.20 -24.05
C LYS A 556 -21.65 10.16 -23.00
N LEU A 557 -20.40 10.21 -22.54
CA LEU A 557 -19.86 9.30 -21.51
C LEU A 557 -20.23 9.69 -20.07
N ALA A 558 -20.30 10.99 -19.78
CA ALA A 558 -20.69 11.52 -18.48
C ALA A 558 -22.22 11.43 -18.27
N TYR A 559 -22.97 11.47 -19.36
CA TYR A 559 -24.42 11.36 -19.40
C TYR A 559 -24.82 10.35 -20.48
N PRO A 560 -24.51 9.05 -20.30
CA PRO A 560 -24.99 8.03 -21.21
C PRO A 560 -26.51 8.14 -21.23
N GLU A 561 -27.08 8.38 -22.42
CA GLU A 561 -28.51 8.65 -22.56
C GLU A 561 -29.32 7.68 -21.71
N THR A 562 -30.34 8.21 -21.05
CA THR A 562 -31.36 7.47 -20.31
C THR A 562 -32.05 6.47 -21.23
N LYS A 563 -31.39 5.36 -21.56
CA LYS A 563 -32.06 4.09 -21.91
C LYS A 563 -32.55 3.50 -20.59
N SER A 564 -33.50 4.20 -19.98
CA SER A 564 -34.20 3.77 -18.77
C SER A 564 -35.00 2.49 -19.00
N GLU A 565 -35.36 2.19 -20.24
CA GLU A 565 -36.26 1.08 -20.57
C GLU A 565 -35.65 -0.31 -20.28
N HIS A 566 -34.36 -0.53 -20.57
CA HIS A 566 -33.75 -1.85 -20.37
C HIS A 566 -33.08 -2.04 -18.99
N ARG A 567 -32.76 -0.94 -18.29
CA ARG A 567 -32.08 -0.99 -16.99
C ARG A 567 -33.02 -1.45 -15.88
N GLU A 568 -34.31 -1.12 -15.96
CA GLU A 568 -35.30 -1.52 -14.96
C GLU A 568 -35.64 -3.01 -15.04
N GLU A 569 -35.80 -3.55 -16.25
CA GLU A 569 -36.07 -4.97 -16.51
C GLU A 569 -34.89 -5.86 -16.12
N TYR A 570 -33.66 -5.46 -16.46
CA TYR A 570 -32.45 -6.19 -16.03
C TYR A 570 -32.23 -6.10 -14.52
N ALA A 571 -32.49 -4.94 -13.90
CA ALA A 571 -32.45 -4.78 -12.45
C ALA A 571 -33.60 -5.50 -11.72
N ALA A 572 -34.72 -5.77 -12.40
CA ALA A 572 -35.81 -6.59 -11.88
C ALA A 572 -35.45 -8.09 -11.98
N ALA A 573 -34.81 -8.51 -13.08
CA ALA A 573 -34.28 -9.86 -13.24
C ALA A 573 -33.19 -10.18 -12.20
N LEU A 574 -32.23 -9.29 -11.95
CA LEU A 574 -31.22 -9.46 -10.89
C LEU A 574 -31.81 -9.55 -9.48
N ARG A 575 -32.90 -8.79 -9.22
CA ARG A 575 -33.67 -8.89 -7.96
C ARG A 575 -34.34 -10.25 -7.79
N SER A 576 -34.81 -10.86 -8.88
CA SER A 576 -35.43 -12.20 -8.85
C SER A 576 -34.45 -13.33 -8.51
N VAL A 577 -33.14 -13.09 -8.61
CA VAL A 577 -32.07 -14.07 -8.30
C VAL A 577 -31.38 -13.74 -6.94
N GLY A 578 -31.90 -12.78 -6.17
CA GLY A 578 -31.40 -12.49 -4.81
C GLY A 578 -30.07 -11.73 -4.73
N VAL A 579 -29.57 -11.19 -5.85
CA VAL A 579 -28.35 -10.36 -5.87
C VAL A 579 -28.74 -8.91 -5.57
N SER A 580 -28.15 -8.29 -4.55
CA SER A 580 -28.34 -6.86 -4.24
C SER A 580 -27.16 -6.03 -4.81
N PRO A 581 -27.26 -5.46 -6.03
CA PRO A 581 -26.11 -4.88 -6.74
C PRO A 581 -26.01 -3.35 -6.56
N ARG A 582 -26.90 -2.73 -5.76
CA ARG A 582 -27.22 -1.29 -5.89
C ARG A 582 -26.19 -0.32 -5.29
N SER A 583 -25.41 -0.66 -4.25
CA SER A 583 -24.49 0.30 -3.62
C SER A 583 -23.18 0.45 -4.40
N HIS A 584 -22.44 -0.65 -4.60
CA HIS A 584 -21.13 -0.62 -5.23
C HIS A 584 -21.15 -0.26 -6.72
N ALA A 585 -22.10 -0.81 -7.50
CA ALA A 585 -22.19 -0.51 -8.93
C ALA A 585 -22.57 0.97 -9.17
N GLN A 586 -23.45 1.53 -8.33
CA GLN A 586 -23.86 2.93 -8.43
C GLN A 586 -22.73 3.89 -8.01
N GLN A 587 -21.97 3.54 -6.97
CA GLN A 587 -20.77 4.30 -6.56
C GLN A 587 -19.71 4.32 -7.67
N CYS A 588 -19.47 3.18 -8.33
CA CYS A 588 -18.52 3.09 -9.46
C CYS A 588 -18.95 3.98 -10.64
N ILE A 589 -20.23 3.94 -11.01
CA ILE A 589 -20.79 4.79 -12.07
C ILE A 589 -20.64 6.28 -11.71
N GLN A 590 -20.96 6.67 -10.47
CA GLN A 590 -20.83 8.06 -10.01
C GLN A 590 -19.36 8.52 -9.99
N ALA A 591 -18.43 7.67 -9.54
CA ALA A 591 -17.01 7.97 -9.55
C ALA A 591 -16.48 8.17 -10.98
N GLN A 592 -16.89 7.31 -11.90
CA GLN A 592 -16.54 7.42 -13.31
C GLN A 592 -17.14 8.69 -13.96
N GLN A 593 -18.40 8.99 -13.66
CA GLN A 593 -19.04 10.23 -14.10
C GLN A 593 -18.29 11.48 -13.60
N LYS A 594 -17.90 11.50 -12.32
CA LYS A 594 -17.14 12.62 -11.74
C LYS A 594 -15.81 12.84 -12.48
N ARG A 595 -15.09 11.76 -12.80
CA ARG A 595 -13.83 11.82 -13.57
C ARG A 595 -14.04 12.41 -14.97
N TRP A 596 -15.10 12.00 -15.67
CA TRP A 596 -15.44 12.55 -16.98
C TRP A 596 -15.81 14.02 -16.93
N VAL A 597 -16.61 14.44 -15.94
CA VAL A 597 -17.00 15.85 -15.75
C VAL A 597 -15.77 16.71 -15.43
N GLN A 598 -14.84 16.22 -14.63
CA GLN A 598 -13.58 16.94 -14.35
C GLN A 598 -12.74 17.10 -15.61
N LEU A 599 -12.59 16.03 -16.41
CA LEU A 599 -11.86 16.10 -17.68
C LEU A 599 -12.51 17.08 -18.66
N PHE A 600 -13.85 17.04 -18.78
CA PHE A 600 -14.62 17.95 -19.64
C PHE A 600 -14.34 19.42 -19.30
N LYS A 601 -14.33 19.77 -18.01
CA LYS A 601 -14.08 21.16 -17.57
C LYS A 601 -12.73 21.68 -18.04
N VAL A 602 -11.67 20.88 -17.90
CA VAL A 602 -10.31 21.29 -18.25
C VAL A 602 -10.13 21.36 -19.77
N ILE A 603 -10.59 20.36 -20.53
CA ILE A 603 -10.51 20.41 -22.00
C ILE A 603 -11.32 21.58 -22.55
N THR A 604 -12.52 21.82 -22.02
CA THR A 604 -13.36 22.96 -22.43
C THR A 604 -12.67 24.30 -22.18
N ASN A 605 -11.95 24.43 -21.06
CA ASN A 605 -11.16 25.63 -20.79
C ASN A 605 -10.08 25.86 -21.85
N LEU A 606 -9.32 24.82 -22.19
CA LEU A 606 -8.30 24.90 -23.23
C LEU A 606 -8.90 25.26 -24.59
N VAL A 607 -10.02 24.63 -24.97
CA VAL A 607 -10.75 24.91 -26.21
C VAL A 607 -11.20 26.38 -26.26
N LYS A 608 -11.73 26.92 -25.16
CA LYS A 608 -12.10 28.34 -25.07
C LYS A 608 -10.91 29.27 -25.30
N MET A 609 -9.76 28.97 -24.69
CA MET A 609 -8.55 29.78 -24.85
C MET A 609 -8.03 29.77 -26.28
N LEU A 610 -8.03 28.61 -26.94
CA LEU A 610 -7.64 28.47 -28.34
C LEU A 610 -8.63 29.19 -29.28
N LYS A 611 -9.94 29.03 -29.05
CA LYS A 611 -10.97 29.76 -29.80
C LYS A 611 -10.84 31.27 -29.64
N ALA A 612 -10.56 31.77 -28.44
CA ALA A 612 -10.35 33.20 -28.20
C ALA A 612 -9.13 33.75 -28.95
N ARG A 613 -8.07 32.96 -29.14
CA ARG A 613 -6.92 33.32 -29.99
C ARG A 613 -7.31 33.33 -31.47
N ASP A 614 -8.06 32.33 -31.92
CA ASP A 614 -8.54 32.23 -33.32
C ASP A 614 -9.49 33.37 -33.70
N ILE A 615 -10.35 33.83 -32.77
CA ILE A 615 -11.21 35.01 -32.98
C ILE A 615 -10.37 36.29 -33.16
N ARG A 616 -9.25 36.43 -32.44
CA ARG A 616 -8.37 37.60 -32.56
C ARG A 616 -7.63 37.64 -33.90
N ARG A 617 -7.11 36.49 -34.34
CA ARG A 617 -6.49 36.30 -35.65
C ARG A 617 -6.71 34.87 -36.09
N SER A 618 -7.49 34.72 -37.15
CA SER A 618 -7.94 33.42 -37.66
C SER A 618 -6.75 32.58 -38.13
N PHE A 619 -6.66 31.35 -37.62
CA PHE A 619 -5.72 30.32 -38.05
C PHE A 619 -6.40 28.97 -38.32
N CYS A 620 -7.64 28.79 -37.86
CA CYS A 620 -8.47 27.62 -38.17
C CYS A 620 -9.28 27.81 -39.46
N PRO A 621 -9.61 26.72 -40.19
CA PRO A 621 -10.47 26.79 -41.37
C PRO A 621 -11.93 27.13 -41.00
N GLU A 622 -12.72 27.55 -41.99
CA GLU A 622 -14.14 27.83 -41.79
C GLU A 622 -14.91 26.61 -41.25
N GLY A 623 -15.86 26.86 -40.33
CA GLY A 623 -16.65 25.79 -39.69
C GLY A 623 -15.87 24.94 -38.68
N HIS A 624 -14.60 25.24 -38.39
CA HIS A 624 -13.76 24.43 -37.50
C HIS A 624 -14.25 24.33 -36.05
N TRP A 625 -15.00 25.30 -35.54
CA TRP A 625 -15.52 25.22 -34.17
C TRP A 625 -16.93 24.59 -34.08
N LEU A 626 -17.53 24.26 -35.22
CA LEU A 626 -18.84 23.61 -35.31
C LEU A 626 -18.64 22.12 -35.62
N SER A 627 -19.33 21.25 -34.89
CA SER A 627 -19.34 19.81 -35.20
C SER A 627 -20.52 19.46 -36.09
N ALA A 628 -20.27 18.75 -37.19
CA ALA A 628 -21.31 18.24 -38.08
C ALA A 628 -22.22 17.19 -37.40
N GLU A 629 -21.77 16.59 -36.29
CA GLU A 629 -22.54 15.59 -35.54
C GLU A 629 -23.61 16.20 -34.62
N VAL A 630 -23.56 17.52 -34.37
CA VAL A 630 -24.49 18.22 -33.48
C VAL A 630 -25.39 19.16 -34.29
N ASN A 631 -26.57 18.68 -34.64
CA ASN A 631 -27.62 19.52 -35.23
C ASN A 631 -28.29 20.36 -34.12
N ILE A 632 -27.80 21.58 -33.91
CA ILE A 632 -28.47 22.57 -33.06
C ILE A 632 -29.65 23.14 -33.85
N ARG A 633 -30.83 22.51 -33.78
CA ARG A 633 -32.06 23.12 -34.29
C ARG A 633 -32.44 24.26 -33.35
N ALA A 634 -32.25 25.50 -33.79
CA ALA A 634 -32.66 26.71 -33.07
C ALA A 634 -34.19 26.81 -32.85
N ASP A 635 -34.99 26.02 -33.58
CA ASP A 635 -36.45 26.15 -33.63
C ASP A 635 -37.23 25.52 -32.47
N LYS A 636 -36.56 25.02 -31.43
CA LYS A 636 -37.24 24.54 -30.22
C LYS A 636 -36.64 25.15 -28.97
N VAL A 637 -37.02 26.40 -28.71
CA VAL A 637 -37.09 26.88 -27.32
C VAL A 637 -38.09 25.97 -26.60
N PRO A 638 -37.70 25.21 -25.57
CA PRO A 638 -38.67 24.50 -24.74
C PRO A 638 -39.58 25.57 -24.12
N PRO A 639 -40.91 25.45 -24.21
CA PRO A 639 -41.80 26.42 -23.58
C PRO A 639 -41.49 26.46 -22.09
N LEU A 640 -41.17 27.66 -21.60
CA LEU A 640 -41.04 27.96 -20.18
C LEU A 640 -42.30 27.45 -19.49
N LEU A 641 -42.15 26.42 -18.64
CA LEU A 641 -43.21 25.96 -17.76
C LEU A 641 -43.56 27.11 -16.82
N THR A 642 -44.66 27.79 -17.12
CA THR A 642 -45.38 28.60 -16.15
C THR A 642 -45.82 27.69 -15.00
N THR A 643 -45.44 28.09 -13.81
CA THR A 643 -45.64 27.40 -12.55
C THR A 643 -47.13 27.20 -12.27
N ASN A 644 -47.56 25.95 -12.08
CA ASN A 644 -48.72 25.60 -11.25
C ASN A 644 -48.22 24.68 -10.12
N PRO A 645 -48.44 25.03 -8.84
CA PRO A 645 -47.93 24.25 -7.73
C PRO A 645 -48.93 23.14 -7.40
N THR A 646 -48.54 21.87 -7.54
CA THR A 646 -48.93 20.78 -6.62
C THR A 646 -48.38 19.44 -7.10
N LYS A 647 -47.80 18.68 -6.14
CA LYS A 647 -47.42 17.25 -6.12
C LYS A 647 -45.96 16.88 -6.47
N THR A 648 -45.20 16.73 -5.38
CA THR A 648 -44.22 15.67 -5.00
C THR A 648 -42.92 15.45 -5.81
N PRO A 649 -41.79 15.12 -5.13
CA PRO A 649 -40.45 15.36 -5.64
C PRO A 649 -39.80 14.09 -6.21
N ALA A 650 -39.60 14.05 -7.53
CA ALA A 650 -38.80 12.99 -8.15
C ALA A 650 -38.18 13.47 -9.48
N THR A 651 -37.31 14.48 -9.48
CA THR A 651 -36.41 14.75 -10.64
C THR A 651 -35.33 15.79 -10.32
N THR A 652 -34.21 15.37 -9.74
CA THR A 652 -33.02 16.23 -9.54
C THR A 652 -31.96 16.08 -10.65
N ALA A 653 -32.20 15.26 -11.67
CA ALA A 653 -31.23 15.00 -12.76
C ALA A 653 -31.46 15.87 -14.03
N LEU A 654 -32.70 16.29 -14.29
CA LEU A 654 -33.05 17.11 -15.47
C LEU A 654 -32.47 18.55 -15.45
N PRO A 655 -32.42 19.27 -14.31
CA PRO A 655 -31.93 20.65 -14.28
C PRO A 655 -30.43 20.79 -14.56
N THR A 656 -29.65 19.76 -14.21
CA THR A 656 -28.19 19.76 -14.34
C THR A 656 -27.73 19.55 -15.78
N LEU A 657 -28.48 18.73 -16.53
CA LEU A 657 -28.24 18.46 -17.95
C LEU A 657 -28.58 19.69 -18.78
N LEU A 658 -29.71 20.36 -18.49
CA LEU A 658 -30.05 21.68 -19.05
C LEU A 658 -29.00 22.74 -18.72
N LYS A 659 -28.47 22.80 -17.49
CA LYS A 659 -27.36 23.71 -17.15
C LYS A 659 -26.07 23.41 -17.94
N HIS A 660 -25.75 22.15 -18.23
CA HIS A 660 -24.54 21.79 -18.99
C HIS A 660 -24.73 21.93 -20.51
N GLN A 661 -25.96 21.72 -20.99
CA GLN A 661 -26.37 22.04 -22.36
C GLN A 661 -26.45 23.56 -22.57
N GLN A 662 -26.82 24.32 -21.54
CA GLN A 662 -26.72 25.78 -21.47
C GLN A 662 -25.27 26.25 -21.32
N VAL A 663 -24.38 25.48 -20.68
CA VAL A 663 -22.93 25.76 -20.71
C VAL A 663 -22.39 25.50 -22.12
N LEU A 664 -22.84 24.46 -22.82
CA LEU A 664 -22.54 24.28 -24.25
C LEU A 664 -23.11 25.44 -25.07
N GLN A 665 -24.32 25.92 -24.78
CA GLN A 665 -24.81 27.18 -25.35
C GLN A 665 -23.92 28.36 -24.91
N HIS A 666 -23.44 28.48 -23.69
CA HIS A 666 -22.56 29.61 -23.34
C HIS A 666 -21.14 29.51 -23.94
N VAL A 667 -20.60 28.30 -24.17
CA VAL A 667 -19.28 28.06 -24.78
C VAL A 667 -19.33 28.15 -26.30
N PHE A 668 -20.43 27.69 -26.92
CA PHE A 668 -20.63 27.67 -28.36
C PHE A 668 -21.54 28.80 -28.89
N SER A 669 -22.33 29.46 -28.03
CA SER A 669 -23.27 30.57 -28.37
C SER A 669 -22.80 31.95 -27.93
N LEU A 670 -21.55 32.13 -27.48
CA LEU A 670 -20.96 33.47 -27.38
C LEU A 670 -20.82 34.16 -28.75
N ASP A 671 -21.13 33.47 -29.86
CA ASP A 671 -21.29 34.04 -31.20
C ASP A 671 -22.77 34.16 -31.67
N ILE A 672 -23.78 33.69 -30.92
CA ILE A 672 -25.20 33.81 -31.35
C ILE A 672 -25.85 35.12 -30.89
N LEU A 673 -25.28 35.82 -29.90
CA LEU A 673 -25.71 37.18 -29.55
C LEU A 673 -25.12 38.28 -30.45
N MET A 674 -24.08 37.99 -31.25
CA MET A 674 -23.52 38.94 -32.22
C MET A 674 -23.98 38.74 -33.67
N ILE A 675 -24.61 37.62 -34.00
CA ILE A 675 -25.17 37.39 -35.35
C ILE A 675 -26.60 37.98 -35.49
N ASN A 676 -27.31 38.26 -34.38
CA ASN A 676 -28.57 39.02 -34.42
C ASN A 676 -28.39 40.55 -34.37
N TYR A 677 -27.18 41.07 -34.14
CA TYR A 677 -26.93 42.52 -34.17
C TYR A 677 -26.37 43.03 -35.52
N ILE A 678 -25.95 42.13 -36.43
CA ILE A 678 -25.41 42.50 -37.77
C ILE A 678 -26.33 41.97 -38.90
N LYS A 679 -27.63 41.82 -38.61
CA LYS A 679 -28.68 41.68 -39.63
C LYS A 679 -29.80 42.71 -39.52
N GLN A 680 -29.61 43.75 -38.71
CA GLN A 680 -30.52 44.90 -38.60
C GLN A 680 -29.81 46.27 -38.52
N ASN A 681 -28.59 46.37 -39.05
CA ASN A 681 -28.01 47.64 -39.52
C ASN A 681 -27.10 47.36 -40.72
#